data_AF-A0A3G9IQ63-F1
#
_entry.id   AF-A0A3G9IQ63-F1
#
_cell.length_a   1.000
_cell.length_b   1.000
_cell.length_c   1.000
_cell.angle_alpha   90.00
_cell.angle_beta   90.00
_cell.angle_gamma   90.00
#
_symmetry.space_group_name_H-M   'P 1'
#
loop_
_entity.id
_entity.type
_entity.pdbx_description
1 polymer ?
#
loop_
_entity_poly.entity_id
_entity_poly.type
_entity_poly.pdbx_seq_one_letter_code
_entity_poly.pdbx_strand_id
1 'polypeptide(L)'
;MVIGHCVVALDVAVPVVRPVIGLVVLMGVPMWAVAGALRGPEATARWLYALGLAVLGSMVLGLAMNELLPLVGIDDPLRAHWLAVPSTVIDVGLLIWRRDAVRWRVRRPRLDGLTALALLGLVLAVVGAIRLNNGADSAVAVCALALAGAALGGLFLRTRSDTPRDARVLYLVSLTLLLATSLRGWYTTGHDIQKEYLVFQLTFDPGRWQMSNFPDPYNACLSLNVLPTVFADFTGISGPLLAKTVPQLIFAALPVVLFLLSVRLVRRSAALLGTLVTITFPTFAVDMPYMVRQEVAFLFLALLFLAGTETACSVRWSRRAVTLAVLGVVLSHYSTSYLMVITLGMGWALWHALRMLLRRLGQDPPEDPPRMLSFGPFAVAAVAVMVWVGPLTHTGGHLGTVLGDAAGGLVGSSSTSVSSDLAATIIPIATEAPQTRLDHYSKTQLELAQPERAAGELLPVTHAQAYPRMAPNVTRSSTPVGRALDAMAVPAATVNGIFQSIFGKAIQLALLLGLLIVLKDRGTRGWFTIEYQVLSLATFVALALATVVPGLSVEYGIYRAFQQALFVLAPVVAVGCWAIFRRLGPAVRPLLVAGYIAYFSTMTGVLGATLGVGLPQIHLDNTGDYFTTYYGTDQDAVAARWTAAQYPSTVVVGEYAGSRLMQFLPGVTLDRDRLYPGRVPRTGWIFLDSDIVDHGISVSSVAGGDRATYVYPAELVRAHRNLVYSNGSDEVYR
;
A
#
# COMPACT_ATOMS: atom_id res chain seq x y z
N MET A 1 -20.44 -18.49 19.14
CA MET A 1 -20.80 -18.02 17.79
C MET A 1 -22.17 -17.34 17.79
N VAL A 2 -23.30 -18.06 17.94
CA VAL A 2 -24.64 -17.46 17.95
C VAL A 2 -24.78 -16.34 19.00
N ILE A 3 -24.32 -16.56 20.23
CA ILE A 3 -24.27 -15.50 21.26
C ILE A 3 -23.45 -14.28 20.80
N GLY A 4 -22.34 -14.51 20.08
CA GLY A 4 -21.51 -13.43 19.54
C GLY A 4 -22.22 -12.64 18.45
N HIS A 5 -22.94 -13.32 17.54
CA HIS A 5 -23.83 -12.67 16.57
C HIS A 5 -24.95 -11.89 17.25
N CYS A 6 -25.54 -12.40 18.34
CA CYS A 6 -26.52 -11.66 19.13
C CYS A 6 -25.93 -10.40 19.78
N VAL A 7 -24.71 -10.48 20.33
CA VAL A 7 -24.01 -9.31 20.89
C VAL A 7 -23.82 -8.22 19.84
N VAL A 8 -23.49 -8.60 18.60
CA VAL A 8 -23.36 -7.67 17.47
C VAL A 8 -24.72 -7.13 17.03
N ALA A 9 -25.72 -7.99 16.84
CA ALA A 9 -27.05 -7.60 16.36
C ALA A 9 -27.81 -6.71 17.35
N LEU A 10 -27.58 -6.88 18.66
CA LEU A 10 -28.17 -6.07 19.72
C LEU A 10 -27.36 -4.80 20.05
N ASP A 11 -26.32 -4.50 19.26
CA ASP A 11 -25.49 -3.29 19.41
C ASP A 11 -24.88 -3.12 20.82
N VAL A 12 -24.47 -4.23 21.45
CA VAL A 12 -23.96 -4.21 22.83
C VAL A 12 -22.59 -3.53 22.87
N ALA A 13 -22.58 -2.25 23.28
CA ALA A 13 -21.40 -1.39 23.28
C ALA A 13 -20.47 -1.59 24.50
N VAL A 14 -19.84 -2.77 24.59
CA VAL A 14 -18.76 -3.00 25.58
C VAL A 14 -17.40 -2.79 24.91
N PRO A 15 -16.59 -1.80 25.37
CA PRO A 15 -15.26 -1.54 24.82
C PRO A 15 -14.40 -2.80 24.79
N VAL A 16 -13.62 -2.99 23.73
CA VAL A 16 -12.77 -4.18 23.46
C VAL A 16 -13.56 -5.47 23.21
N VAL A 17 -14.59 -5.77 24.00
CA VAL A 17 -15.37 -7.01 23.89
C VAL A 17 -16.11 -7.09 22.56
N ARG A 18 -16.86 -6.06 22.17
CA ARG A 18 -17.56 -6.05 20.87
C ARG A 18 -16.58 -6.11 19.70
N PRO A 19 -15.49 -5.33 19.64
CA PRO A 19 -14.49 -5.47 18.59
C PRO A 19 -13.94 -6.88 18.44
N VAL A 20 -13.55 -7.51 19.55
CA VAL A 20 -12.99 -8.87 19.54
C VAL A 20 -14.03 -9.89 19.10
N ILE A 21 -15.25 -9.83 19.64
CA ILE A 21 -16.33 -10.74 19.25
C ILE A 21 -16.71 -10.55 17.78
N GLY A 22 -16.89 -9.31 17.34
CA GLY A 22 -17.21 -8.95 15.95
C GLY A 22 -16.16 -9.50 14.98
N LEU A 23 -14.88 -9.30 15.26
CA LEU A 23 -13.79 -9.85 14.43
C LEU A 23 -13.76 -11.39 14.44
N VAL A 24 -13.94 -12.01 15.60
CA VAL A 24 -13.94 -13.48 15.72
C VAL A 24 -15.09 -14.07 14.92
N VAL A 25 -16.26 -13.45 14.95
CA VAL A 25 -17.46 -13.96 14.29
C VAL A 25 -17.41 -13.67 12.78
N LEU A 26 -17.11 -12.43 12.39
CA LEU A 26 -17.06 -12.02 10.99
C LEU A 26 -15.92 -12.69 10.20
N MET A 27 -14.75 -12.87 10.84
CA MET A 27 -13.55 -13.40 10.18
C MET A 27 -13.09 -14.73 10.77
N GLY A 28 -12.96 -14.83 12.09
CA GLY A 28 -12.38 -16.00 12.75
C GLY A 28 -13.11 -17.32 12.50
N VAL A 29 -14.45 -17.32 12.65
CA VAL A 29 -15.30 -18.50 12.45
C VAL A 29 -15.29 -18.96 10.99
N PRO A 30 -15.59 -18.12 9.98
CA PRO A 30 -15.56 -18.57 8.59
C PRO A 30 -14.15 -19.00 8.17
N MET A 31 -13.10 -18.28 8.60
CA MET A 31 -11.72 -18.67 8.33
C MET A 31 -11.41 -20.07 8.89
N TRP A 32 -11.79 -20.33 10.15
CA TRP A 32 -11.52 -21.63 10.78
C TRP A 32 -12.27 -22.76 10.08
N ALA A 33 -13.56 -22.56 9.76
CA ALA A 33 -14.37 -23.55 9.07
C ALA A 33 -13.81 -23.87 7.67
N VAL A 34 -13.44 -22.83 6.90
CA VAL A 34 -12.86 -22.99 5.56
C VAL A 34 -11.46 -23.62 5.61
N ALA A 35 -10.57 -23.18 6.51
CA ALA A 35 -9.23 -23.74 6.64
C ALA A 35 -9.24 -25.24 7.04
N GLY A 36 -10.22 -25.63 7.87
CA GLY A 36 -10.47 -27.03 8.21
C GLY A 36 -11.07 -27.84 7.05
N ALA A 37 -11.83 -27.19 6.17
CA ALA A 37 -12.47 -27.82 5.00
C ALA A 37 -11.50 -28.10 3.84
N LEU A 38 -10.52 -27.21 3.65
CA LEU A 38 -9.55 -27.33 2.56
C LEU A 38 -8.64 -28.55 2.77
N ARG A 39 -8.54 -29.40 1.74
CA ARG A 39 -7.63 -30.55 1.66
C ARG A 39 -6.66 -30.35 0.50
N GLY A 40 -5.43 -30.80 0.65
CA GLY A 40 -4.37 -30.62 -0.35
C GLY A 40 -3.30 -29.64 0.13
N PRO A 41 -3.61 -28.33 0.26
CA PRO A 41 -2.61 -27.34 0.65
C PRO A 41 -2.09 -27.57 2.08
N GLU A 42 -0.86 -27.14 2.32
CA GLU A 42 -0.26 -27.14 3.66
C GLU A 42 -1.12 -26.31 4.64
N ALA A 43 -1.06 -26.64 5.94
CA ALA A 43 -1.82 -25.97 7.00
C ALA A 43 -1.76 -24.43 6.95
N THR A 44 -0.58 -23.83 6.80
CA THR A 44 -0.45 -22.37 6.71
C THR A 44 -1.13 -21.81 5.46
N ALA A 45 -0.96 -22.46 4.30
CA ALA A 45 -1.62 -22.05 3.06
C ALA A 45 -3.15 -22.11 3.17
N ARG A 46 -3.69 -23.13 3.86
CA ARG A 46 -5.15 -23.24 4.11
C ARG A 46 -5.71 -22.04 4.87
N TRP A 47 -5.00 -21.55 5.87
CA TRP A 47 -5.40 -20.34 6.60
C TRP A 47 -5.34 -19.07 5.75
N LEU A 48 -4.36 -18.96 4.85
CA LEU A 48 -4.24 -17.82 3.94
C LEU A 48 -5.36 -17.81 2.87
N TYR A 49 -5.71 -18.97 2.31
CA TYR A 49 -6.87 -19.07 1.42
C TYR A 49 -8.17 -18.78 2.17
N ALA A 50 -8.29 -19.24 3.42
CA ALA A 50 -9.45 -18.96 4.24
C ALA A 50 -9.58 -17.47 4.58
N LEU A 51 -8.46 -16.78 4.85
CA LEU A 51 -8.42 -15.32 5.01
C LEU A 51 -8.95 -14.62 3.75
N GLY A 52 -8.42 -14.96 2.58
CA GLY A 52 -8.87 -14.37 1.31
C GLY A 52 -10.36 -14.62 1.05
N LEU A 53 -10.85 -15.82 1.32
CA LEU A 53 -12.26 -16.16 1.16
C LEU A 53 -13.17 -15.43 2.15
N ALA A 54 -12.73 -15.20 3.39
CA ALA A 54 -13.49 -14.43 4.37
C ALA A 54 -13.56 -12.95 4.00
N VAL A 55 -12.45 -12.35 3.53
CA VAL A 55 -12.43 -10.96 3.02
C VAL A 55 -13.34 -10.84 1.78
N LEU A 56 -13.20 -11.73 0.80
CA LEU A 56 -14.03 -11.73 -0.41
C LEU A 56 -15.51 -11.95 -0.07
N GLY A 57 -15.79 -12.90 0.81
CA GLY A 57 -17.14 -13.19 1.29
C GLY A 57 -17.80 -11.99 1.96
N SER A 58 -17.04 -11.23 2.75
CA SER A 58 -17.54 -10.00 3.39
C SER A 58 -17.90 -8.92 2.37
N MET A 59 -17.06 -8.72 1.34
CA MET A 59 -17.36 -7.78 0.25
C MET A 59 -18.59 -8.20 -0.56
N VAL A 60 -18.66 -9.48 -0.95
CA VAL A 60 -19.77 -10.00 -1.78
C VAL A 60 -21.07 -10.04 -1.00
N LEU A 61 -21.05 -10.44 0.28
CA LEU A 61 -22.23 -10.42 1.14
C LEU A 61 -22.72 -8.99 1.35
N GLY A 62 -21.81 -8.07 1.68
CA GLY A 62 -22.16 -6.66 1.85
C GLY A 62 -22.78 -6.06 0.58
N LEU A 63 -22.18 -6.32 -0.60
CA LEU A 63 -22.75 -5.88 -1.87
C LEU A 63 -24.12 -6.49 -2.13
N ALA A 64 -24.29 -7.80 -1.91
CA ALA A 64 -25.58 -8.46 -2.10
C ALA A 64 -26.66 -7.86 -1.19
N MET A 65 -26.34 -7.56 0.06
CA MET A 65 -27.26 -6.91 0.99
C MET A 65 -27.56 -5.46 0.57
N ASN A 66 -26.54 -4.72 0.13
CA ASN A 66 -26.67 -3.37 -0.39
C ASN A 66 -27.69 -3.27 -1.54
N GLU A 67 -27.70 -4.25 -2.44
CA GLU A 67 -28.59 -4.25 -3.60
C GLU A 67 -29.97 -4.88 -3.30
N LEU A 68 -30.02 -5.93 -2.48
CA LEU A 68 -31.26 -6.72 -2.30
C LEU A 68 -32.20 -6.15 -1.22
N LEU A 69 -31.68 -5.64 -0.12
CA LEU A 69 -32.51 -5.20 1.01
C LEU A 69 -33.32 -3.91 0.70
N PRO A 70 -32.81 -2.94 -0.09
CA PRO A 70 -33.64 -1.81 -0.52
C PRO A 70 -34.87 -2.23 -1.35
N LEU A 71 -34.84 -3.37 -2.04
CA LEU A 71 -36.00 -3.89 -2.80
C LEU A 71 -37.18 -4.26 -1.90
N VAL A 72 -36.95 -4.46 -0.60
CA VAL A 72 -37.98 -4.73 0.41
C VAL A 72 -38.17 -3.57 1.39
N GLY A 73 -37.66 -2.38 1.06
CA GLY A 73 -37.85 -1.15 1.83
C GLY A 73 -36.87 -0.93 2.99
N ILE A 74 -35.72 -1.60 2.99
CA ILE A 74 -34.65 -1.38 3.97
C ILE A 74 -33.59 -0.43 3.37
N ASP A 75 -33.51 0.80 3.87
CA ASP A 75 -32.68 1.86 3.29
C ASP A 75 -31.23 1.88 3.81
N ASP A 76 -30.93 1.19 4.91
CA ASP A 76 -29.62 1.11 5.58
C ASP A 76 -29.04 -0.32 5.61
N PRO A 77 -28.92 -0.98 4.44
CA PRO A 77 -28.68 -2.42 4.33
C PRO A 77 -27.36 -2.93 4.92
N LEU A 78 -26.39 -2.03 5.15
CA LEU A 78 -25.07 -2.38 5.67
C LEU A 78 -24.97 -2.28 7.20
N ARG A 79 -26.06 -2.01 7.91
CA ARG A 79 -26.08 -2.07 9.37
C ARG A 79 -25.94 -3.50 9.88
N ALA A 80 -25.28 -3.66 11.02
CA ALA A 80 -24.89 -4.93 11.61
C ALA A 80 -26.07 -5.83 11.91
N HIS A 81 -27.23 -5.27 12.31
CA HIS A 81 -28.43 -6.06 12.59
C HIS A 81 -28.99 -6.75 11.34
N TRP A 82 -28.89 -6.14 10.17
CA TRP A 82 -29.28 -6.76 8.89
C TRP A 82 -28.27 -7.81 8.42
N LEU A 83 -26.99 -7.52 8.60
CA LEU A 83 -25.90 -8.39 8.16
C LEU A 83 -25.64 -9.60 9.09
N ALA A 84 -25.97 -9.49 10.38
CA ALA A 84 -25.73 -10.54 11.36
C ALA A 84 -26.52 -11.82 11.04
N VAL A 85 -27.73 -11.69 10.49
CA VAL A 85 -28.58 -12.84 10.10
C VAL A 85 -27.93 -13.67 8.99
N PRO A 86 -27.66 -13.14 7.78
CA PRO A 86 -27.03 -13.91 6.72
C PRO A 86 -25.62 -14.37 7.10
N SER A 87 -24.86 -13.58 7.86
CA SER A 87 -23.55 -13.99 8.37
C SER A 87 -23.67 -15.21 9.31
N THR A 88 -24.65 -15.22 10.22
CA THR A 88 -24.95 -16.38 11.07
C THR A 88 -25.32 -17.61 10.24
N VAL A 89 -26.18 -17.43 9.23
CA VAL A 89 -26.60 -18.53 8.35
C VAL A 89 -25.41 -19.13 7.60
N ILE A 90 -24.52 -18.29 7.08
CA ILE A 90 -23.27 -18.73 6.42
C ILE A 90 -22.40 -19.50 7.40
N ASP A 91 -22.14 -18.96 8.59
CA ASP A 91 -21.29 -19.60 9.59
C ASP A 91 -21.87 -20.96 10.04
N VAL A 92 -23.16 -21.02 10.34
CA VAL A 92 -23.87 -22.27 10.68
C VAL A 92 -23.76 -23.27 9.52
N GLY A 93 -24.01 -22.83 8.29
CA GLY A 93 -23.90 -23.66 7.10
C GLY A 93 -22.49 -24.23 6.91
N LEU A 94 -21.45 -23.41 7.08
CA LEU A 94 -20.05 -23.82 7.01
C LEU A 94 -19.71 -24.86 8.09
N LEU A 95 -20.18 -24.65 9.32
CA LEU A 95 -19.97 -25.58 10.44
C LEU A 95 -20.72 -26.90 10.24
N ILE A 96 -21.95 -26.88 9.70
CA ILE A 96 -22.72 -28.08 9.36
C ILE A 96 -22.05 -28.85 8.23
N TRP A 97 -21.61 -28.17 7.18
CA TRP A 97 -20.91 -28.78 6.05
C TRP A 97 -19.62 -29.50 6.47
N ARG A 98 -19.03 -29.08 7.60
CA ARG A 98 -17.77 -29.61 8.12
C ARG A 98 -17.80 -29.90 9.61
N ARG A 99 -18.78 -30.69 10.06
CA ARG A 99 -18.88 -31.19 11.45
C ARG A 99 -17.58 -31.81 11.97
N ASP A 100 -16.80 -32.47 11.12
CA ASP A 100 -15.52 -33.07 11.51
C ASP A 100 -14.38 -32.04 11.71
N ALA A 101 -14.45 -30.90 11.02
CA ALA A 101 -13.50 -29.80 11.22
C ALA A 101 -13.68 -29.15 12.61
N VAL A 102 -14.88 -29.28 13.20
CA VAL A 102 -15.17 -28.75 14.54
C VAL A 102 -14.36 -29.46 15.64
N ARG A 103 -13.89 -30.69 15.38
CA ARG A 103 -13.08 -31.48 16.31
C ARG A 103 -11.60 -31.11 16.31
N TRP A 104 -11.18 -30.10 15.54
CA TRP A 104 -9.78 -29.70 15.46
C TRP A 104 -9.32 -29.07 16.78
N ARG A 105 -8.46 -29.77 17.53
CA ARG A 105 -7.89 -29.25 18.77
C ARG A 105 -7.03 -28.03 18.48
N VAL A 106 -7.37 -26.89 19.08
CA VAL A 106 -6.49 -25.72 19.13
C VAL A 106 -5.22 -26.12 19.86
N ARG A 107 -4.17 -26.43 19.09
CA ARG A 107 -2.85 -26.68 19.65
C ARG A 107 -2.34 -25.33 20.15
N ARG A 108 -2.17 -25.18 21.46
CA ARG A 108 -1.60 -23.95 22.04
C ARG A 108 -0.26 -23.68 21.35
N PRO A 109 -0.11 -22.56 20.62
CA PRO A 109 1.15 -22.26 19.96
C PRO A 109 2.23 -22.15 21.05
N ARG A 110 3.31 -22.92 20.91
CA ARG A 110 4.48 -22.70 21.76
C ARG A 110 5.07 -21.35 21.37
N LEU A 111 5.17 -20.44 22.34
CA LEU A 111 5.92 -19.20 22.24
C LEU A 111 7.40 -19.57 22.32
N ASP A 112 8.04 -19.75 21.17
CA ASP A 112 9.49 -19.83 21.11
C ASP A 112 10.13 -18.43 21.15
N GLY A 113 11.42 -18.38 21.48
CA GLY A 113 12.13 -17.10 21.67
C GLY A 113 12.09 -16.16 20.46
N LEU A 114 12.08 -16.68 19.22
CA LEU A 114 11.97 -15.82 18.03
C LEU A 114 10.57 -15.23 17.88
N THR A 115 9.55 -16.04 18.17
CA THR A 115 8.16 -15.56 18.17
C THR A 115 7.94 -14.52 19.26
N ALA A 116 8.50 -14.74 20.46
CA ALA A 116 8.44 -13.78 21.56
C ALA A 116 9.17 -12.47 21.22
N LEU A 117 10.33 -12.54 20.57
CA LEU A 117 11.09 -11.38 20.13
C LEU A 117 10.32 -10.55 19.08
N ALA A 118 9.72 -11.21 18.08
CA ALA A 118 8.89 -10.54 17.09
C ALA A 118 7.63 -9.92 17.71
N LEU A 119 6.99 -10.60 18.65
CA LEU A 119 5.83 -10.09 19.39
C LEU A 119 6.19 -8.87 20.25
N LEU A 120 7.35 -8.88 20.92
CA LEU A 120 7.83 -7.72 21.66
C LEU A 120 8.10 -6.54 20.72
N GLY A 121 8.71 -6.78 19.56
CA GLY A 121 8.88 -5.76 18.52
C GLY A 121 7.56 -5.14 18.09
N LEU A 122 6.53 -5.97 17.86
CA LEU A 122 5.18 -5.50 17.52
C LEU A 122 4.58 -4.61 18.61
N VAL A 123 4.63 -5.03 19.87
CA VAL A 123 4.13 -4.22 21.00
C VAL A 123 4.88 -2.89 21.09
N LEU A 124 6.20 -2.90 20.95
CA LEU A 124 6.99 -1.67 20.97
C LEU A 124 6.72 -0.77 19.75
N ALA A 125 6.33 -1.29 18.59
CA ALA A 125 5.94 -0.43 17.46
C ALA A 125 4.67 0.35 17.76
N VAL A 126 3.67 -0.29 18.39
CA VAL A 126 2.45 0.39 18.85
C VAL A 126 2.78 1.46 19.89
N VAL A 127 3.56 1.10 20.91
CA VAL A 127 3.98 2.04 21.96
C VAL A 127 4.84 3.17 21.38
N GLY A 128 5.73 2.87 20.44
CA GLY A 128 6.59 3.83 19.77
C GLY A 128 5.80 4.85 18.96
N ALA A 129 4.82 4.40 18.16
CA ALA A 129 3.94 5.29 17.41
C ALA A 129 3.13 6.21 18.34
N ILE A 130 2.55 5.67 19.42
CA ILE A 130 1.82 6.46 20.41
C ILE A 130 2.74 7.49 21.07
N ARG A 131 3.96 7.10 21.46
CA ARG A 131 4.94 8.02 22.05
C ARG A 131 5.30 9.16 21.10
N LEU A 132 5.60 8.85 19.84
CA LEU A 132 5.87 9.86 18.81
C LEU A 132 4.65 10.77 18.60
N ASN A 133 3.42 10.23 18.59
CA ASN A 133 2.20 11.05 18.48
C ASN A 133 2.03 12.04 19.64
N ASN A 134 2.67 11.78 20.78
CA ASN A 134 2.68 12.64 21.98
C ASN A 134 3.99 13.47 22.10
N GLY A 135 4.74 13.64 21.01
CA GLY A 135 5.93 14.50 20.97
C GLY A 135 7.19 13.92 21.61
N ALA A 136 7.17 12.64 22.04
CA ALA A 136 8.37 11.99 22.59
C ALA A 136 9.39 11.62 21.50
N ASP A 137 10.60 11.23 21.92
CA ASP A 137 11.65 10.76 21.02
C ASP A 137 11.33 9.39 20.36
N SER A 138 12.18 9.04 19.40
CA SER A 138 12.04 7.85 18.55
C SER A 138 12.67 6.58 19.11
N ALA A 139 13.25 6.59 20.32
CA ALA A 139 14.03 5.47 20.84
C ALA A 139 13.21 4.17 20.89
N VAL A 140 11.95 4.24 21.31
CA VAL A 140 11.06 3.07 21.38
C VAL A 140 10.72 2.53 19.99
N ALA A 141 10.48 3.42 19.01
CA ALA A 141 10.21 3.02 17.63
C ALA A 141 11.46 2.39 16.98
N VAL A 142 12.64 2.96 17.20
CA VAL A 142 13.94 2.38 16.78
C VAL A 142 14.14 1.00 17.41
N CYS A 143 13.87 0.84 18.71
CA CYS A 143 13.94 -0.45 19.39
C CYS A 143 12.97 -1.48 18.77
N ALA A 144 11.73 -1.10 18.47
CA ALA A 144 10.75 -1.98 17.85
C ALA A 144 11.28 -2.58 16.52
N LEU A 145 11.81 -1.72 15.65
CA LEU A 145 12.39 -2.12 14.37
C LEU A 145 13.67 -2.94 14.54
N ALA A 146 14.53 -2.60 15.50
CA ALA A 146 15.73 -3.37 15.80
C ALA A 146 15.38 -4.80 16.26
N LEU A 147 14.35 -4.97 17.10
CA LEU A 147 13.86 -6.29 17.50
C LEU A 147 13.26 -7.08 16.33
N ALA A 148 12.55 -6.40 15.43
CA ALA A 148 12.04 -7.01 14.20
C ALA A 148 13.19 -7.51 13.29
N GLY A 149 14.22 -6.68 13.09
CA GLY A 149 15.44 -7.05 12.37
C GLY A 149 16.18 -8.23 13.01
N ALA A 150 16.27 -8.24 14.35
CA ALA A 150 16.87 -9.34 15.11
C ALA A 150 16.06 -10.64 15.01
N ALA A 151 14.72 -10.58 15.05
CA ALA A 151 13.85 -11.74 14.86
C ALA A 151 14.03 -12.38 13.49
N LEU A 152 14.14 -11.56 12.43
CA LEU A 152 14.44 -12.05 11.09
C LEU A 152 15.87 -12.58 10.97
N GLY A 153 16.87 -11.92 11.57
CA GLY A 153 18.24 -12.43 11.63
C GLY A 153 18.31 -13.82 12.31
N GLY A 154 17.57 -14.01 13.40
CA GLY A 154 17.42 -15.30 14.07
C GLY A 154 16.76 -16.37 13.19
N LEU A 155 15.81 -15.98 12.34
CA LEU A 155 15.17 -16.86 11.35
C LEU A 155 16.16 -17.37 10.30
N PHE A 156 17.09 -16.51 9.87
CA PHE A 156 18.17 -16.83 8.95
C PHE A 156 19.24 -17.73 9.55
N LEU A 157 19.58 -17.54 10.83
CA LEU A 157 20.56 -18.35 11.56
C LEU A 157 20.05 -19.77 11.84
N ARG A 158 18.73 -19.96 11.98
CA ARG A 158 18.15 -21.30 12.12
C ARG A 158 18.24 -22.11 10.83
N THR A 159 18.79 -23.32 10.93
CA THR A 159 18.92 -24.28 9.82
C THR A 159 17.68 -25.14 9.63
N ARG A 160 16.99 -25.47 10.73
CA ARG A 160 15.79 -26.31 10.70
C ARG A 160 14.59 -25.50 10.22
N SER A 161 13.96 -25.97 9.14
CA SER A 161 12.72 -25.41 8.63
C SER A 161 11.55 -25.75 9.57
N ASP A 162 10.73 -24.76 9.85
CA ASP A 162 9.46 -24.92 10.57
C ASP A 162 8.49 -23.89 9.98
N THR A 163 7.82 -24.25 8.89
CA THR A 163 6.98 -23.34 8.10
C THR A 163 5.96 -22.57 8.95
N PRO A 164 5.24 -23.20 9.92
CA PRO A 164 4.36 -22.45 10.82
C PRO A 164 5.07 -21.45 11.74
N ARG A 165 6.30 -21.72 12.20
CA ARG A 165 7.09 -20.73 12.94
C ARG A 165 7.52 -19.59 12.03
N ASP A 166 8.08 -19.91 10.87
CA ASP A 166 8.61 -18.92 9.93
C ASP A 166 7.50 -17.96 9.49
N ALA A 167 6.33 -18.51 9.15
CA ALA A 167 5.12 -17.75 8.85
C ALA A 167 4.71 -16.81 9.99
N ARG A 168 4.70 -17.29 11.25
CA ARG A 168 4.35 -16.46 12.42
C ARG A 168 5.34 -15.32 12.63
N VAL A 169 6.64 -15.59 12.55
CA VAL A 169 7.68 -14.56 12.72
C VAL A 169 7.60 -13.53 11.60
N LEU A 170 7.46 -13.96 10.35
CA LEU A 170 7.29 -13.07 9.20
C LEU A 170 6.05 -12.20 9.33
N TYR A 171 4.90 -12.80 9.67
CA TYR A 171 3.65 -12.05 9.90
C TYR A 171 3.83 -10.97 10.99
N LEU A 172 4.39 -11.33 12.14
CA LEU A 172 4.58 -10.39 13.25
C LEU A 172 5.54 -9.27 12.88
N VAL A 173 6.66 -9.56 12.20
CA VAL A 173 7.61 -8.54 11.77
C VAL A 173 6.99 -7.62 10.72
N SER A 174 6.27 -8.17 9.73
CA SER A 174 5.54 -7.38 8.75
C SER A 174 4.52 -6.46 9.42
N LEU A 175 3.79 -6.96 10.41
CA LEU A 175 2.85 -6.16 11.18
C LEU A 175 3.56 -5.06 12.00
N THR A 176 4.74 -5.33 12.57
CA THR A 176 5.57 -4.31 13.24
C THR A 176 5.91 -3.17 12.28
N LEU A 177 6.35 -3.48 11.06
CA LEU A 177 6.68 -2.47 10.04
C LEU A 177 5.47 -1.64 9.65
N LEU A 178 4.36 -2.31 9.34
CA LEU A 178 3.12 -1.67 8.90
C LEU A 178 2.52 -0.77 9.99
N LEU A 179 2.42 -1.26 11.24
CA LEU A 179 1.83 -0.48 12.33
C LEU A 179 2.73 0.64 12.85
N ALA A 180 4.06 0.51 12.74
CA ALA A 180 4.97 1.61 13.07
C ALA A 180 4.67 2.88 12.25
N THR A 181 4.23 2.69 11.01
CA THR A 181 3.81 3.75 10.10
C THR A 181 2.33 4.08 10.25
N SER A 182 1.45 3.06 10.12
CA SER A 182 0.00 3.26 10.05
C SER A 182 -0.58 3.86 11.32
N LEU A 183 0.02 3.64 12.51
CA LEU A 183 -0.46 4.22 13.77
C LEU A 183 0.02 5.65 14.05
N ARG A 184 0.76 6.26 13.13
CA ARG A 184 1.15 7.67 13.26
C ARG A 184 -0.05 8.60 13.09
N GLY A 185 -0.09 9.68 13.86
CA GLY A 185 -1.21 10.59 13.98
C GLY A 185 -2.37 10.05 14.82
N TRP A 186 -3.29 10.91 15.23
CA TRP A 186 -4.57 10.50 15.85
C TRP A 186 -5.68 10.30 14.81
N TYR A 187 -5.51 10.91 13.63
CA TYR A 187 -6.39 10.84 12.48
C TYR A 187 -5.81 9.90 11.40
N THR A 188 -6.43 9.84 10.23
CA THR A 188 -5.81 9.21 9.06
C THR A 188 -4.59 10.02 8.62
N THR A 189 -3.50 9.34 8.31
CA THR A 189 -2.21 9.93 7.92
C THR A 189 -1.72 9.22 6.68
N GLY A 190 -1.33 9.98 5.65
CA GLY A 190 -0.91 9.46 4.35
C GLY A 190 -1.52 10.23 3.18
N HIS A 191 -1.15 9.86 1.96
CA HIS A 191 -1.62 10.51 0.73
C HIS A 191 -2.99 9.98 0.29
N ASP A 192 -3.07 8.71 -0.12
CA ASP A 192 -4.30 8.13 -0.67
C ASP A 192 -5.39 7.95 0.40
N ILE A 193 -4.99 7.57 1.62
CA ILE A 193 -5.89 7.22 2.73
C ILE A 193 -6.93 8.29 3.05
N GLN A 194 -6.65 9.57 2.78
CA GLN A 194 -7.60 10.66 3.08
C GLN A 194 -8.84 10.57 2.20
N LYS A 195 -8.65 10.34 0.90
CA LYS A 195 -9.73 10.13 -0.06
C LYS A 195 -10.42 8.78 0.19
N GLU A 196 -9.65 7.75 0.54
CA GLU A 196 -10.20 6.45 0.91
C GLU A 196 -11.13 6.55 2.13
N TYR A 197 -10.74 7.33 3.14
CA TYR A 197 -11.53 7.55 4.34
C TYR A 197 -12.81 8.34 4.05
N LEU A 198 -12.77 9.35 3.19
CA LEU A 198 -13.97 10.05 2.72
C LEU A 198 -14.95 9.07 2.04
N VAL A 199 -14.47 8.22 1.13
CA VAL A 199 -15.31 7.21 0.44
C VAL A 199 -15.93 6.22 1.43
N PHE A 200 -15.18 5.82 2.46
CA PHE A 200 -15.71 5.03 3.57
C PHE A 200 -16.87 5.77 4.27
N GLN A 201 -16.68 7.03 4.67
CA GLN A 201 -17.71 7.82 5.37
C GLN A 201 -19.00 7.97 4.55
N LEU A 202 -18.86 8.23 3.24
CA LEU A 202 -20.00 8.35 2.31
C LEU A 202 -20.86 7.09 2.19
N THR A 203 -20.35 5.93 2.64
CA THR A 203 -21.08 4.67 2.71
C THR A 203 -21.51 4.32 4.13
N PHE A 204 -20.63 4.56 5.10
CA PHE A 204 -20.83 4.20 6.51
C PHE A 204 -21.94 5.04 7.17
N ASP A 205 -21.96 6.35 6.93
CA ASP A 205 -22.93 7.27 7.53
C ASP A 205 -24.38 6.92 7.15
N PRO A 206 -24.73 6.75 5.85
CA PRO A 206 -26.06 6.31 5.46
C PRO A 206 -26.29 4.79 5.63
N GLY A 207 -25.25 3.99 5.87
CA GLY A 207 -25.34 2.53 5.90
C GLY A 207 -25.64 1.90 4.52
N ARG A 208 -25.29 2.61 3.44
CA ARG A 208 -25.59 2.22 2.05
C ARG A 208 -24.53 2.73 1.08
N TRP A 209 -24.05 1.86 0.21
CA TRP A 209 -23.14 2.21 -0.87
C TRP A 209 -23.93 2.64 -2.11
N GLN A 210 -23.54 3.79 -2.69
CA GLN A 210 -24.07 4.28 -3.96
C GLN A 210 -22.97 4.97 -4.76
N MET A 211 -22.86 4.61 -6.05
CA MET A 211 -21.88 5.20 -6.94
C MET A 211 -22.14 6.69 -7.21
N SER A 212 -23.41 7.10 -7.23
CA SER A 212 -23.84 8.48 -7.48
C SER A 212 -23.35 9.49 -6.44
N ASN A 213 -23.09 9.05 -5.21
CA ASN A 213 -22.59 9.93 -4.14
C ASN A 213 -21.19 10.47 -4.43
N PHE A 214 -20.39 9.70 -5.16
CA PHE A 214 -19.05 10.08 -5.57
C PHE A 214 -18.65 9.27 -6.83
N PRO A 215 -18.90 9.80 -8.05
CA PRO A 215 -18.63 9.14 -9.33
C PRO A 215 -17.12 9.02 -9.65
N ASP A 216 -16.39 8.28 -8.84
CA ASP A 216 -14.93 8.18 -8.87
C ASP A 216 -14.46 6.71 -8.73
N PRO A 217 -13.36 6.29 -9.40
CA PRO A 217 -12.81 4.94 -9.27
C PRO A 217 -12.55 4.45 -7.83
N TYR A 218 -12.30 5.37 -6.88
CA TYR A 218 -12.18 5.01 -5.46
C TYR A 218 -13.51 4.48 -4.91
N ASN A 219 -14.65 5.08 -5.28
CA ASN A 219 -15.97 4.62 -4.83
C ASN A 219 -16.40 3.29 -5.48
N ALA A 220 -15.76 2.90 -6.59
CA ALA A 220 -15.94 1.58 -7.18
C ALA A 220 -15.19 0.45 -6.45
N CYS A 221 -14.31 0.78 -5.49
CA CYS A 221 -13.53 -0.20 -4.74
C CYS A 221 -14.29 -0.65 -3.48
N LEU A 222 -14.84 -1.87 -3.49
CA LEU A 222 -15.58 -2.42 -2.34
C LEU A 222 -14.71 -2.60 -1.09
N SER A 223 -13.39 -2.68 -1.28
CA SER A 223 -12.37 -2.65 -0.24
C SER A 223 -12.33 -1.34 0.56
N LEU A 224 -12.89 -0.24 0.04
CA LEU A 224 -12.91 1.09 0.66
C LEU A 224 -14.25 1.50 1.25
N ASN A 225 -15.35 0.93 0.77
CA ASN A 225 -16.68 1.29 1.23
C ASN A 225 -17.35 0.13 1.97
N VAL A 226 -17.82 -0.88 1.24
CA VAL A 226 -18.59 -2.00 1.79
C VAL A 226 -17.78 -2.77 2.84
N LEU A 227 -16.55 -3.17 2.52
CA LEU A 227 -15.71 -3.95 3.46
C LEU A 227 -15.49 -3.20 4.79
N PRO A 228 -14.92 -1.98 4.82
CA PRO A 228 -14.72 -1.26 6.07
C PRO A 228 -16.03 -0.87 6.76
N THR A 229 -17.13 -0.63 6.03
CA THR A 229 -18.46 -0.38 6.61
C THR A 229 -18.97 -1.59 7.39
N VAL A 230 -18.91 -2.79 6.78
CA VAL A 230 -19.27 -4.05 7.44
C VAL A 230 -18.42 -4.26 8.69
N PHE A 231 -17.11 -4.03 8.61
CA PHE A 231 -16.22 -4.17 9.77
C PHE A 231 -16.53 -3.13 10.86
N ALA A 232 -16.70 -1.86 10.51
CA ALA A 232 -16.96 -0.78 11.47
C ALA A 232 -18.24 -1.05 12.24
N ASP A 233 -19.32 -1.39 11.54
CA ASP A 233 -20.64 -1.60 12.14
C ASP A 233 -20.69 -2.91 12.97
N PHE A 234 -20.07 -4.01 12.51
CA PHE A 234 -19.97 -5.25 13.31
C PHE A 234 -19.14 -5.09 14.57
N THR A 235 -17.99 -4.44 14.46
CA THR A 235 -16.98 -4.41 15.52
C THR A 235 -17.17 -3.23 16.47
N GLY A 236 -17.82 -2.14 16.03
CA GLY A 236 -17.88 -0.88 16.77
C GLY A 236 -16.55 -0.15 16.87
N ILE A 237 -15.55 -0.51 16.05
CA ILE A 237 -14.27 0.20 15.98
C ILE A 237 -14.49 1.54 15.28
N SER A 238 -13.90 2.62 15.80
CA SER A 238 -13.99 3.94 15.17
C SER A 238 -13.36 3.93 13.77
N GLY A 239 -13.92 4.71 12.84
CA GLY A 239 -13.44 4.80 11.46
C GLY A 239 -11.92 4.99 11.34
N PRO A 240 -11.30 5.99 12.02
CA PRO A 240 -9.87 6.23 11.90
C PRO A 240 -9.03 5.06 12.43
N LEU A 241 -9.43 4.44 13.56
CA LEU A 241 -8.71 3.30 14.11
C LEU A 241 -8.84 2.07 13.19
N LEU A 242 -10.02 1.87 12.60
CA LEU A 242 -10.27 0.78 11.65
C LEU A 242 -9.36 0.90 10.43
N ALA A 243 -9.31 2.09 9.80
CA ALA A 243 -8.49 2.36 8.63
C ALA A 243 -6.99 2.10 8.89
N LYS A 244 -6.53 2.32 10.13
CA LYS A 244 -5.12 2.21 10.54
C LYS A 244 -4.70 0.83 11.06
N THR A 245 -5.64 -0.08 11.30
CA THR A 245 -5.34 -1.37 11.96
C THR A 245 -5.84 -2.58 11.21
N VAL A 246 -7.11 -2.62 10.81
CA VAL A 246 -7.72 -3.80 10.19
C VAL A 246 -7.05 -4.14 8.86
N PRO A 247 -6.83 -3.19 7.93
CA PRO A 247 -6.10 -3.45 6.69
C PRO A 247 -4.69 -3.99 6.95
N GLN A 248 -4.00 -3.44 7.94
CA GLN A 248 -2.62 -3.83 8.31
C GLN A 248 -2.54 -5.27 8.82
N LEU A 249 -3.53 -5.69 9.63
CA LEU A 249 -3.65 -7.06 10.11
C LEU A 249 -3.88 -8.06 8.96
N ILE A 250 -4.65 -7.67 7.96
CA ILE A 250 -4.91 -8.49 6.76
C ILE A 250 -3.67 -8.51 5.86
N PHE A 251 -3.07 -7.35 5.61
CA PHE A 251 -1.96 -7.16 4.67
C PHE A 251 -0.64 -7.75 5.16
N ALA A 252 -0.42 -7.83 6.48
CA ALA A 252 0.72 -8.54 7.06
C ALA A 252 0.80 -10.04 6.67
N ALA A 253 -0.28 -10.61 6.12
CA ALA A 253 -0.27 -11.96 5.56
C ALA A 253 0.48 -12.05 4.21
N LEU A 254 0.61 -10.95 3.45
CA LEU A 254 1.24 -10.93 2.13
C LEU A 254 2.66 -11.55 2.16
N PRO A 255 3.58 -11.15 3.05
CA PRO A 255 4.93 -11.70 3.05
C PRO A 255 4.97 -13.19 3.40
N VAL A 256 4.00 -13.67 4.18
CA VAL A 256 3.83 -15.11 4.43
C VAL A 256 3.44 -15.83 3.16
N VAL A 257 2.51 -15.29 2.37
CA VAL A 257 2.12 -15.85 1.06
C VAL A 257 3.34 -15.94 0.14
N LEU A 258 4.12 -14.86 0.04
CA LEU A 258 5.32 -14.82 -0.81
C LEU A 258 6.43 -15.75 -0.32
N PHE A 259 6.58 -15.92 0.99
CA PHE A 259 7.49 -16.92 1.55
C PHE A 259 7.07 -18.34 1.17
N LEU A 260 5.78 -18.68 1.33
CA LEU A 260 5.24 -20.00 0.96
C LEU A 260 5.37 -20.28 -0.55
N LEU A 261 5.14 -19.26 -1.38
CA LEU A 261 5.40 -19.33 -2.82
C LEU A 261 6.89 -19.60 -3.08
N SER A 262 7.77 -18.84 -2.44
CA SER A 262 9.21 -18.93 -2.66
C SER A 262 9.81 -20.27 -2.21
N VAL A 263 9.38 -20.85 -1.08
CA VAL A 263 9.91 -22.15 -0.61
C VAL A 263 9.51 -23.33 -1.48
N ARG A 264 8.53 -23.17 -2.38
CA ARG A 264 8.19 -24.17 -3.40
C ARG A 264 9.20 -24.18 -4.55
N LEU A 265 9.87 -23.05 -4.77
CA LEU A 265 10.70 -22.80 -5.95
C LEU A 265 12.19 -22.81 -5.61
N VAL A 266 12.54 -22.39 -4.39
CA VAL A 266 13.92 -22.27 -3.92
C VAL A 266 14.08 -22.77 -2.49
N ARG A 267 15.34 -22.99 -2.07
CA ARG A 267 15.67 -23.36 -0.69
C ARG A 267 15.19 -22.29 0.30
N ARG A 268 14.77 -22.71 1.50
CA ARG A 268 14.30 -21.84 2.60
C ARG A 268 15.10 -20.55 2.79
N SER A 269 16.43 -20.62 2.85
CA SER A 269 17.27 -19.44 3.06
C SER A 269 17.17 -18.42 1.92
N ALA A 270 17.06 -18.88 0.68
CA ALA A 270 16.86 -18.01 -0.47
C ALA A 270 15.43 -17.43 -0.46
N ALA A 271 14.43 -18.25 -0.12
CA ALA A 271 13.04 -17.79 0.03
C ALA A 271 12.91 -16.67 1.08
N LEU A 272 13.62 -16.78 2.21
CA LEU A 272 13.69 -15.72 3.21
C LEU A 272 14.32 -14.43 2.66
N LEU A 273 15.34 -14.52 1.78
CA LEU A 273 15.95 -13.34 1.15
C LEU A 273 14.99 -12.65 0.18
N GLY A 274 14.29 -13.41 -0.67
CA GLY A 274 13.29 -12.83 -1.58
C GLY A 274 12.13 -12.17 -0.81
N THR A 275 11.67 -12.82 0.26
CA THR A 275 10.63 -12.26 1.14
C THR A 275 11.12 -11.00 1.84
N LEU A 276 12.36 -11.00 2.34
CA LEU A 276 12.97 -9.82 2.93
C LEU A 276 12.94 -8.63 1.99
N VAL A 277 13.47 -8.79 0.77
CA VAL A 277 13.53 -7.71 -0.22
C VAL A 277 12.16 -7.09 -0.41
N THR A 278 11.10 -7.89 -0.34
CA THR A 278 9.72 -7.41 -0.48
C THR A 278 9.22 -6.63 0.73
N ILE A 279 9.58 -7.00 1.96
CA ILE A 279 9.10 -6.32 3.18
C ILE A 279 9.93 -5.10 3.57
N THR A 280 11.20 -5.05 3.17
CA THR A 280 12.06 -3.88 3.41
C THR A 280 12.02 -2.90 2.26
N PHE A 281 11.39 -3.23 1.14
CA PHE A 281 11.17 -2.26 0.08
C PHE A 281 10.33 -1.10 0.63
N PRO A 282 10.73 0.18 0.45
CA PRO A 282 10.08 1.32 1.09
C PRO A 282 8.57 1.36 0.88
N THR A 283 8.08 0.97 -0.31
CA THR A 283 6.64 0.92 -0.59
C THR A 283 5.90 0.01 0.38
N PHE A 284 6.44 -1.15 0.77
CA PHE A 284 5.77 -2.04 1.72
C PHE A 284 5.60 -1.41 3.11
N ALA A 285 6.66 -0.83 3.67
CA ALA A 285 6.67 -0.36 5.06
C ALA A 285 6.17 1.08 5.23
N VAL A 286 6.26 1.90 4.18
CA VAL A 286 5.92 3.33 4.22
C VAL A 286 4.63 3.61 3.45
N ASP A 287 4.53 3.19 2.18
CA ASP A 287 3.42 3.60 1.32
C ASP A 287 2.15 2.77 1.50
N MET A 288 2.28 1.43 1.56
CA MET A 288 1.13 0.53 1.68
C MET A 288 0.24 0.84 2.90
N PRO A 289 0.77 1.22 4.08
CA PRO A 289 -0.02 1.71 5.22
C PRO A 289 -1.02 2.83 4.92
N TYR A 290 -0.88 3.52 3.78
CA TYR A 290 -1.72 4.62 3.33
C TYR A 290 -2.66 4.25 2.17
N MET A 291 -2.74 2.97 1.77
CA MET A 291 -3.42 2.52 0.54
C MET A 291 -4.26 1.26 0.76
N VAL A 292 -5.32 1.36 1.55
CA VAL A 292 -6.15 0.21 1.97
C VAL A 292 -6.69 -0.56 0.78
N ARG A 293 -7.14 0.13 -0.27
CA ARG A 293 -7.68 -0.55 -1.48
C ARG A 293 -6.64 -1.45 -2.13
N GLN A 294 -5.40 -0.98 -2.19
CA GLN A 294 -4.30 -1.65 -2.86
C GLN A 294 -3.75 -2.78 -2.00
N GLU A 295 -3.73 -2.63 -0.66
CA GLU A 295 -3.37 -3.71 0.27
C GLU A 295 -4.27 -4.94 0.10
N VAL A 296 -5.59 -4.72 0.05
CA VAL A 296 -6.57 -5.80 -0.14
C VAL A 296 -6.39 -6.46 -1.52
N ALA A 297 -6.21 -5.66 -2.57
CA ALA A 297 -5.95 -6.19 -3.91
C ALA A 297 -4.65 -6.99 -3.98
N PHE A 298 -3.59 -6.53 -3.30
CA PHE A 298 -2.29 -7.20 -3.26
C PHE A 298 -2.34 -8.54 -2.53
N LEU A 299 -3.15 -8.66 -1.46
CA LEU A 299 -3.40 -9.94 -0.83
C LEU A 299 -4.00 -10.94 -1.83
N PHE A 300 -5.06 -10.54 -2.56
CA PHE A 300 -5.68 -11.41 -3.55
C PHE A 300 -4.72 -11.76 -4.69
N LEU A 301 -3.95 -10.79 -5.19
CA LEU A 301 -2.96 -11.02 -6.23
C LEU A 301 -1.88 -12.03 -5.77
N ALA A 302 -1.42 -11.96 -4.52
CA ALA A 302 -0.49 -12.93 -3.98
C ALA A 302 -1.12 -14.33 -3.82
N LEU A 303 -2.38 -14.41 -3.37
CA LEU A 303 -3.13 -15.66 -3.28
C LEU A 303 -3.36 -16.30 -4.66
N LEU A 304 -3.51 -15.49 -5.71
CA LEU A 304 -3.56 -15.96 -7.11
C LEU A 304 -2.30 -16.76 -7.45
N PHE A 305 -1.11 -16.20 -7.18
CA PHE A 305 0.16 -16.88 -7.48
C PHE A 305 0.40 -18.10 -6.58
N LEU A 306 0.01 -18.04 -5.30
CA LEU A 306 0.08 -19.19 -4.40
C LEU A 306 -0.83 -20.33 -4.88
N ALA A 307 -2.05 -20.02 -5.32
CA ALA A 307 -2.99 -21.01 -5.86
C ALA A 307 -2.50 -21.59 -7.19
N GLY A 308 -1.94 -20.75 -8.05
CA GLY A 308 -1.40 -21.14 -9.36
C GLY A 308 -0.24 -22.12 -9.29
N THR A 309 0.55 -22.06 -8.21
CA THR A 309 1.70 -22.94 -7.98
C THR A 309 1.38 -24.14 -7.07
N GLU A 310 0.12 -24.35 -6.71
CA GLU A 310 -0.29 -25.42 -5.80
C GLU A 310 -0.35 -26.78 -6.51
N THR A 311 0.73 -27.55 -6.46
CA THR A 311 0.81 -28.88 -7.07
C THR A 311 0.12 -29.97 -6.26
N ALA A 312 -0.08 -29.78 -4.95
CA ALA A 312 -0.80 -30.74 -4.10
C ALA A 312 -2.31 -30.82 -4.42
N CYS A 313 -2.81 -29.87 -5.22
CA CYS A 313 -4.20 -29.80 -5.64
C CYS A 313 -4.36 -30.06 -7.13
N SER A 314 -5.56 -30.53 -7.50
CA SER A 314 -5.95 -30.68 -8.90
C SER A 314 -5.90 -29.34 -9.64
N VAL A 315 -5.65 -29.41 -10.95
CA VAL A 315 -5.64 -28.23 -11.84
C VAL A 315 -6.97 -27.49 -11.78
N ARG A 316 -8.10 -28.21 -11.67
CA ARG A 316 -9.44 -27.61 -11.52
C ARG A 316 -9.58 -26.79 -10.24
N TRP A 317 -9.06 -27.31 -9.12
CA TRP A 317 -9.06 -26.58 -7.85
C TRP A 317 -8.23 -25.30 -7.96
N SER A 318 -7.01 -25.41 -8.50
CA SER A 318 -6.10 -24.28 -8.66
C SER A 318 -6.71 -23.18 -9.55
N ARG A 319 -7.28 -23.54 -10.70
CA ARG A 319 -7.99 -22.60 -11.58
C ARG A 319 -9.16 -21.89 -10.89
N ARG A 320 -9.94 -22.59 -10.06
CA ARG A 320 -11.03 -21.98 -9.28
C ARG A 320 -10.51 -20.99 -8.25
N ALA A 321 -9.48 -21.37 -7.49
CA ALA A 321 -8.85 -20.49 -6.50
C ALA A 321 -8.22 -19.24 -7.15
N VAL A 322 -7.53 -19.41 -8.28
CA VAL A 322 -7.01 -18.31 -9.12
C VAL A 322 -8.17 -17.39 -9.57
N THR A 323 -9.28 -17.96 -10.03
CA THR A 323 -10.45 -17.17 -10.48
C THR A 323 -11.07 -16.36 -9.34
N LEU A 324 -11.20 -16.95 -8.15
CA LEU A 324 -11.71 -16.23 -6.97
C LEU A 324 -10.77 -15.10 -6.54
N ALA A 325 -9.46 -15.33 -6.61
CA ALA A 325 -8.47 -14.31 -6.35
C ALA A 325 -8.54 -13.17 -7.39
N VAL A 326 -8.70 -13.48 -8.68
CA VAL A 326 -8.95 -12.49 -9.75
C VAL A 326 -10.15 -11.59 -9.40
N LEU A 327 -11.28 -12.17 -9.02
CA LEU A 327 -12.47 -11.40 -8.62
C LEU A 327 -12.19 -10.51 -7.40
N GLY A 328 -11.45 -11.03 -6.42
CA GLY A 328 -10.99 -10.24 -5.27
C GLY A 328 -10.16 -9.02 -5.68
N VAL A 329 -9.25 -9.16 -6.65
CA VAL A 329 -8.47 -8.01 -7.18
C VAL A 329 -9.40 -6.99 -7.85
N VAL A 330 -10.32 -7.44 -8.71
CA VAL A 330 -11.28 -6.58 -9.44
C VAL A 330 -12.14 -5.74 -8.51
N LEU A 331 -12.69 -6.35 -7.46
CA LEU A 331 -13.55 -5.65 -6.50
C LEU A 331 -12.75 -4.75 -5.53
N SER A 332 -11.43 -4.91 -5.46
CA SER A 332 -10.59 -4.21 -4.48
C SER A 332 -9.82 -3.03 -5.07
N HIS A 333 -9.31 -3.10 -6.29
CA HIS A 333 -8.53 -2.00 -6.88
C HIS A 333 -8.50 -2.04 -8.41
N TYR A 334 -8.92 -0.94 -9.04
CA TYR A 334 -9.01 -0.82 -10.49
C TYR A 334 -7.63 -0.94 -11.18
N SER A 335 -6.62 -0.15 -10.78
CA SER A 335 -5.32 -0.14 -11.46
C SER A 335 -4.55 -1.46 -11.33
N THR A 336 -4.58 -2.09 -10.16
CA THR A 336 -3.99 -3.43 -9.97
C THR A 336 -4.70 -4.46 -10.84
N SER A 337 -6.01 -4.32 -11.04
CA SER A 337 -6.77 -5.19 -11.95
C SER A 337 -6.36 -5.03 -13.40
N TYR A 338 -6.13 -3.80 -13.86
CA TYR A 338 -5.64 -3.52 -15.21
C TYR A 338 -4.27 -4.16 -15.44
N LEU A 339 -3.31 -3.93 -14.52
CA LEU A 339 -1.98 -4.55 -14.61
C LEU A 339 -2.03 -6.07 -14.54
N MET A 340 -2.92 -6.65 -13.71
CA MET A 340 -3.14 -8.09 -13.64
C MET A 340 -3.65 -8.63 -14.98
N VAL A 341 -4.67 -8.01 -15.60
CA VAL A 341 -5.21 -8.42 -16.90
C VAL A 341 -4.14 -8.35 -17.99
N ILE A 342 -3.38 -7.25 -18.04
CA ILE A 342 -2.26 -7.08 -18.99
C ILE A 342 -1.22 -8.19 -18.79
N THR A 343 -0.78 -8.43 -17.56
CA THR A 343 0.26 -9.44 -17.25
C THR A 343 -0.20 -10.85 -17.58
N LEU A 344 -1.45 -11.21 -17.23
CA LEU A 344 -2.03 -12.52 -17.55
C LEU A 344 -2.24 -12.68 -19.06
N GLY A 345 -2.68 -11.63 -19.76
CA GLY A 345 -2.86 -11.64 -21.22
C GLY A 345 -1.53 -11.79 -21.96
N MET A 346 -0.50 -11.05 -21.55
CA MET A 346 0.87 -11.20 -22.08
C MET A 346 1.41 -12.60 -21.80
N GLY A 347 1.26 -13.11 -20.57
CA GLY A 347 1.67 -14.47 -20.22
C GLY A 347 0.94 -15.53 -21.04
N TRP A 348 -0.37 -15.38 -21.24
CA TRP A 348 -1.16 -16.26 -22.10
C TRP A 348 -0.67 -16.24 -23.55
N ALA A 349 -0.43 -15.06 -24.12
CA ALA A 349 0.09 -14.92 -25.49
C ALA A 349 1.48 -15.56 -25.64
N LEU A 350 2.40 -15.27 -24.70
CA LEU A 350 3.75 -15.83 -24.68
C LEU A 350 3.75 -17.35 -24.52
N TRP A 351 2.86 -17.90 -23.69
CA TRP A 351 2.69 -19.34 -23.51
C TRP A 351 2.31 -20.03 -24.82
N HIS A 352 1.35 -19.47 -25.57
CA HIS A 352 0.93 -20.03 -26.85
C HIS A 352 1.99 -19.86 -27.94
N ALA A 353 2.63 -18.69 -28.00
CA ALA A 353 3.74 -18.45 -28.92
C ALA A 353 4.90 -19.42 -28.69
N LEU A 354 5.27 -19.68 -27.43
CA LEU A 354 6.31 -20.65 -27.07
C LEU A 354 5.93 -22.06 -27.54
N ARG A 355 4.69 -22.52 -27.30
CA ARG A 355 4.26 -23.86 -27.77
C ARG A 355 4.25 -23.97 -29.29
N MET A 356 3.83 -22.92 -30.00
CA MET A 356 3.88 -22.87 -31.46
C MET A 356 5.33 -22.93 -31.97
N LEU A 357 6.24 -22.19 -31.34
CA LEU A 357 7.66 -22.19 -31.69
C LEU A 357 8.31 -23.55 -31.44
N LEU A 358 8.10 -24.17 -30.27
CA LEU A 358 8.64 -25.49 -29.95
C LEU A 358 8.19 -26.55 -30.95
N ARG A 359 6.90 -26.56 -31.31
CA ARG A 359 6.36 -27.45 -32.36
C ARG A 359 7.02 -27.23 -33.72
N ARG A 360 7.26 -25.97 -34.12
CA ARG A 360 7.97 -25.63 -35.37
C ARG A 360 9.44 -26.08 -35.36
N LEU A 361 10.06 -26.08 -34.19
CA LEU A 361 11.42 -26.56 -33.98
C LEU A 361 11.52 -28.09 -33.80
N GLY A 362 10.41 -28.82 -33.95
CA GLY A 362 10.38 -30.28 -33.76
C GLY A 362 10.58 -30.72 -32.31
N GLN A 363 10.34 -29.84 -31.33
CA GLN A 363 10.45 -30.12 -29.91
C GLN A 363 9.07 -30.32 -29.27
N ASP A 364 8.99 -31.23 -28.31
CA ASP A 364 7.75 -31.48 -27.58
C ASP A 364 7.42 -30.29 -26.66
N PRO A 365 6.22 -29.69 -26.79
CA PRO A 365 5.80 -28.63 -25.90
C PRO A 365 5.54 -29.18 -24.49
N PRO A 366 5.49 -28.32 -23.47
CA PRO A 366 5.15 -28.73 -22.11
C PRO A 366 3.81 -29.47 -22.08
N GLU A 367 3.78 -30.63 -21.40
CA GLU A 367 2.58 -31.46 -21.25
C GLU A 367 1.62 -30.92 -20.18
N ASP A 368 2.16 -30.32 -19.11
CA ASP A 368 1.35 -29.85 -17.98
C ASP A 368 0.38 -28.72 -18.41
N PRO A 369 -0.92 -28.85 -18.10
CA PRO A 369 -1.89 -27.82 -18.43
C PRO A 369 -1.66 -26.57 -17.56
N PRO A 370 -1.69 -25.35 -18.14
CA PRO A 370 -1.48 -24.14 -17.38
C PRO A 370 -2.59 -23.95 -16.34
N ARG A 371 -2.22 -23.50 -15.15
CA ARG A 371 -3.11 -23.20 -14.02
C ARG A 371 -3.51 -21.73 -14.03
N MET A 372 -2.54 -20.81 -14.08
CA MET A 372 -2.72 -19.36 -14.08
C MET A 372 -2.96 -18.82 -15.50
N LEU A 373 -2.14 -19.25 -16.46
CA LEU A 373 -2.16 -18.80 -17.86
C LEU A 373 -3.17 -19.58 -18.71
N SER A 374 -4.17 -20.18 -18.07
CA SER A 374 -5.28 -20.79 -18.80
C SER A 374 -6.27 -19.72 -19.26
N PHE A 375 -7.00 -19.99 -20.34
CA PHE A 375 -7.96 -19.05 -20.90
C PHE A 375 -9.06 -18.66 -19.91
N GLY A 376 -9.47 -19.58 -19.02
CA GLY A 376 -10.55 -19.36 -18.05
C GLY A 376 -10.33 -18.16 -17.11
N PRO A 377 -9.30 -18.18 -16.24
CA PRO A 377 -9.00 -17.06 -15.35
C PRO A 377 -8.77 -15.74 -16.09
N PHE A 378 -8.08 -15.77 -17.25
CA PHE A 378 -7.89 -14.57 -18.07
C PHE A 378 -9.22 -14.01 -18.59
N ALA A 379 -10.09 -14.85 -19.15
CA ALA A 379 -11.40 -14.44 -19.65
C ALA A 379 -12.28 -13.89 -18.52
N VAL A 380 -12.28 -14.53 -17.35
CA VAL A 380 -13.01 -14.02 -16.17
C VAL A 380 -12.44 -12.67 -15.74
N ALA A 381 -11.11 -12.50 -15.71
CA ALA A 381 -10.50 -11.21 -15.35
C ALA A 381 -10.94 -10.10 -16.32
N ALA A 382 -10.82 -10.34 -17.63
CA ALA A 382 -11.19 -9.36 -18.65
C ALA A 382 -12.68 -9.00 -18.58
N VAL A 383 -13.56 -9.99 -18.51
CA VAL A 383 -15.03 -9.77 -18.43
C VAL A 383 -15.40 -9.08 -17.13
N ALA A 384 -14.86 -9.51 -16.00
CA ALA A 384 -15.17 -8.91 -14.70
C ALA A 384 -14.73 -7.43 -14.66
N VAL A 385 -13.54 -7.10 -15.17
CA VAL A 385 -13.10 -5.70 -15.28
C VAL A 385 -14.03 -4.90 -16.19
N MET A 386 -14.33 -5.41 -17.39
CA MET A 386 -15.21 -4.70 -18.35
C MET A 386 -16.61 -4.46 -17.78
N VAL A 387 -17.21 -5.46 -17.11
CA VAL A 387 -18.54 -5.36 -16.51
C VAL A 387 -18.52 -4.43 -15.30
N TRP A 388 -17.51 -4.54 -14.43
CA TRP A 388 -17.41 -3.73 -13.22
C TRP A 388 -17.18 -2.25 -13.54
N VAL A 389 -16.19 -1.95 -14.37
CA VAL A 389 -15.77 -0.58 -14.72
C VAL A 389 -16.71 0.06 -15.73
N GLY A 390 -17.34 -0.73 -16.62
CA GLY A 390 -18.31 -0.25 -17.59
C GLY A 390 -19.70 -0.07 -16.97
N PRO A 391 -20.65 -1.02 -17.19
CA PRO A 391 -22.06 -0.83 -16.88
C PRO A 391 -22.39 -0.75 -15.39
N LEU A 392 -21.56 -1.30 -14.49
CA LEU A 392 -21.89 -1.31 -13.06
C LEU A 392 -21.47 0.00 -12.35
N THR A 393 -20.26 0.48 -12.59
CA THR A 393 -19.72 1.65 -11.88
C THR A 393 -19.50 2.88 -12.75
N HIS A 394 -19.54 2.75 -14.07
CA HIS A 394 -19.34 3.87 -15.01
C HIS A 394 -17.99 4.59 -14.80
N THR A 395 -16.95 3.85 -14.42
CA THR A 395 -15.61 4.36 -14.10
C THR A 395 -14.59 4.18 -15.22
N GLY A 396 -15.02 3.67 -16.38
CA GLY A 396 -14.14 3.37 -17.52
C GLY A 396 -13.43 4.57 -18.15
N GLY A 397 -13.93 5.80 -17.92
CA GLY A 397 -13.29 7.02 -18.40
C GLY A 397 -11.83 7.14 -17.95
N HIS A 398 -11.52 6.71 -16.71
CA HIS A 398 -10.17 6.74 -16.17
C HIS A 398 -9.19 5.86 -16.97
N LEU A 399 -9.61 4.69 -17.45
CA LEU A 399 -8.73 3.87 -18.29
C LEU A 399 -8.47 4.55 -19.64
N GLY A 400 -9.48 5.23 -20.19
CA GLY A 400 -9.36 6.00 -21.42
C GLY A 400 -8.38 7.18 -21.30
N THR A 401 -8.42 7.91 -20.18
CA THR A 401 -7.48 9.03 -19.93
C THR A 401 -6.05 8.53 -19.80
N VAL A 402 -5.81 7.51 -18.97
CA VAL A 402 -4.49 6.86 -18.78
C VAL A 402 -3.88 6.42 -20.12
N LEU A 403 -4.68 5.74 -20.96
CA LEU A 403 -4.23 5.28 -22.27
C LEU A 403 -4.01 6.42 -23.25
N GLY A 404 -4.84 7.47 -23.18
CA GLY A 404 -4.68 8.69 -23.95
C GLY A 404 -3.38 9.42 -23.61
N ASP A 405 -3.09 9.57 -22.33
CA ASP A 405 -1.89 10.24 -21.82
C ASP A 405 -0.62 9.43 -22.17
N ALA A 406 -0.67 8.11 -22.02
CA ALA A 406 0.43 7.23 -22.42
C ALA A 406 0.68 7.26 -23.95
N ALA A 407 -0.37 7.28 -24.77
CA ALA A 407 -0.24 7.37 -26.22
C ALA A 407 0.24 8.75 -26.68
N GLY A 408 -0.29 9.82 -26.07
CA GLY A 408 0.15 11.19 -26.30
C GLY A 408 1.62 11.39 -25.98
N GLY A 409 2.10 10.83 -24.86
CA GLY A 409 3.50 10.88 -24.46
C GLY A 409 4.48 10.10 -25.37
N LEU A 410 3.98 9.14 -26.15
CA LEU A 410 4.79 8.40 -27.13
C LEU A 410 4.83 9.07 -28.51
N VAL A 411 3.79 9.83 -28.88
CA VAL A 411 3.63 10.43 -30.21
C VAL A 411 4.02 11.92 -30.22
N GLY A 412 3.87 12.64 -29.11
CA GLY A 412 4.18 14.07 -28.98
C GLY A 412 5.58 14.34 -28.47
N SER A 413 6.29 15.28 -29.09
CA SER A 413 7.53 15.90 -28.58
C SER A 413 7.30 16.93 -27.47
N SER A 414 6.08 16.98 -26.90
CA SER A 414 5.80 17.75 -25.69
C SER A 414 6.56 17.12 -24.52
N SER A 415 7.16 17.97 -23.69
CA SER A 415 7.92 17.68 -22.47
C SER A 415 7.11 16.91 -21.41
N THR A 416 6.72 15.68 -21.70
CA THR A 416 6.06 14.79 -20.74
C THR A 416 7.13 14.30 -19.77
N SER A 417 7.23 15.00 -18.65
CA SER A 417 8.16 14.72 -17.56
C SER A 417 7.92 13.32 -16.99
N VAL A 418 9.00 12.55 -16.88
CA VAL A 418 8.98 11.23 -16.22
C VAL A 418 9.34 11.40 -14.73
N SER A 419 8.83 10.53 -13.86
CA SER A 419 9.05 10.61 -12.41
C SER A 419 10.53 10.64 -12.03
N SER A 420 10.89 11.48 -11.04
CA SER A 420 12.26 11.59 -10.53
C SER A 420 12.80 10.29 -9.90
N ASP A 421 11.91 9.37 -9.53
CA ASP A 421 12.23 8.06 -8.97
C ASP A 421 13.05 7.17 -9.93
N LEU A 422 13.00 7.48 -11.23
CA LEU A 422 13.78 6.80 -12.28
C LEU A 422 15.27 7.17 -12.27
N ALA A 423 15.69 8.21 -11.56
CA ALA A 423 17.12 8.53 -11.43
C ALA A 423 17.88 7.43 -10.68
N ALA A 424 17.18 6.59 -9.90
CA ALA A 424 17.76 5.52 -9.07
C ALA A 424 17.89 4.15 -9.77
N THR A 425 17.52 4.02 -11.06
CA THR A 425 17.64 2.76 -11.82
C THR A 425 19.08 2.45 -12.26
N ILE A 426 19.41 1.18 -12.58
CA ILE A 426 20.75 0.79 -13.08
C ILE A 426 21.18 1.64 -14.30
N ILE A 427 20.23 1.95 -15.19
CA ILE A 427 20.40 2.92 -16.27
C ILE A 427 19.64 4.16 -15.82
N PRO A 428 20.31 5.18 -15.25
CA PRO A 428 19.64 6.39 -14.78
C PRO A 428 18.98 7.09 -15.96
N ILE A 429 17.69 7.38 -15.83
CA ILE A 429 17.00 8.25 -16.78
C ILE A 429 17.15 9.68 -16.26
N ALA A 430 17.62 10.59 -17.11
CA ALA A 430 17.85 11.98 -16.72
C ALA A 430 16.51 12.64 -16.35
N THR A 431 16.47 13.26 -15.18
CA THR A 431 15.30 13.95 -14.63
C THR A 431 15.64 15.42 -14.41
N GLU A 432 14.66 16.30 -14.54
CA GLU A 432 14.87 17.74 -14.34
C GLU A 432 15.21 18.08 -12.88
N ALA A 433 16.07 19.08 -12.69
CA ALA A 433 16.44 19.57 -11.36
C ALA A 433 15.21 20.11 -10.60
N PRO A 434 15.13 19.97 -9.26
CA PRO A 434 13.96 20.40 -8.48
C PRO A 434 13.59 21.87 -8.68
N GLN A 435 14.57 22.78 -8.73
CA GLN A 435 14.31 24.21 -8.94
C GLN A 435 13.74 24.48 -10.33
N THR A 436 14.27 23.86 -11.39
CA THR A 436 13.75 24.00 -12.75
C THR A 436 12.30 23.52 -12.86
N ARG A 437 11.94 22.43 -12.16
CA ARG A 437 10.55 21.95 -12.11
C ARG A 437 9.63 22.95 -11.39
N LEU A 438 10.08 23.54 -10.29
CA LEU A 438 9.34 24.60 -9.59
C LEU A 438 9.19 25.85 -10.47
N ASP A 439 10.22 26.21 -11.24
CA ASP A 439 10.17 27.36 -12.15
C ASP A 439 9.15 27.13 -13.29
N HIS A 440 9.11 25.92 -13.86
CA HIS A 440 8.12 25.55 -14.86
C HIS A 440 6.70 25.52 -14.30
N TYR A 441 6.52 24.95 -13.10
CA TYR A 441 5.25 24.99 -12.37
C TYR A 441 4.81 26.43 -12.12
N SER A 442 5.71 27.29 -11.66
CA SER A 442 5.46 28.70 -11.40
C SER A 442 5.01 29.43 -12.67
N LYS A 443 5.69 29.19 -13.80
CA LYS A 443 5.30 29.74 -15.09
C LYS A 443 3.88 29.30 -15.49
N THR A 444 3.57 28.02 -15.35
CA THR A 444 2.26 27.45 -15.67
C THR A 444 1.16 28.08 -14.81
N GLN A 445 1.36 28.20 -13.49
CA GLN A 445 0.40 28.82 -12.59
C GLN A 445 0.18 30.31 -12.91
N LEU A 446 1.24 31.03 -13.31
CA LEU A 446 1.13 32.44 -13.70
C LEU A 446 0.42 32.64 -15.04
N GLU A 447 0.58 31.71 -15.99
CA GLU A 447 -0.17 31.70 -17.26
C GLU A 447 -1.66 31.45 -17.01
N LEU A 448 -1.99 30.45 -16.18
CA LEU A 448 -3.38 30.17 -15.76
C LEU A 448 -4.01 31.34 -14.99
N ALA A 449 -3.22 32.14 -14.28
CA ALA A 449 -3.69 33.31 -13.52
C ALA A 449 -4.03 34.52 -14.39
N GLN A 450 -3.55 34.61 -15.64
CA GLN A 450 -3.73 35.80 -16.49
C GLN A 450 -5.19 36.23 -16.68
N PRO A 451 -6.15 35.35 -17.04
CA PRO A 451 -7.54 35.75 -17.21
C PRO A 451 -8.17 36.24 -15.91
N GLU A 452 -7.99 35.50 -14.81
CA GLU A 452 -8.52 35.85 -13.48
C GLU A 452 -7.92 37.18 -12.97
N ARG A 453 -6.63 37.43 -13.25
CA ARG A 453 -5.96 38.68 -12.91
C ARG A 453 -6.48 39.86 -13.72
N ALA A 454 -6.75 39.67 -15.03
CA ALA A 454 -7.37 40.69 -15.88
C ALA A 454 -8.80 41.03 -15.44
N ALA A 455 -9.53 40.05 -14.90
CA ALA A 455 -10.85 40.22 -14.30
C ALA A 455 -10.82 40.87 -12.90
N GLY A 456 -9.63 41.08 -12.31
CA GLY A 456 -9.48 41.67 -10.99
C GLY A 456 -9.85 40.73 -9.83
N GLU A 457 -9.93 39.42 -10.07
CA GLU A 457 -10.37 38.42 -9.09
C GLU A 457 -9.26 37.99 -8.11
N LEU A 458 -8.01 38.28 -8.45
CA LEU A 458 -6.81 37.86 -7.70
C LEU A 458 -6.19 38.98 -6.88
N LEU A 459 -5.52 38.61 -5.79
CA LEU A 459 -4.72 39.54 -4.97
C LEU A 459 -3.59 40.15 -5.80
N PRO A 460 -3.22 41.42 -5.55
CA PRO A 460 -2.05 42.02 -6.16
C PRO A 460 -0.78 41.36 -5.59
N VAL A 461 0.06 40.82 -6.47
CA VAL A 461 1.34 40.21 -6.11
C VAL A 461 2.48 41.01 -6.71
N THR A 462 3.51 41.29 -5.91
CA THR A 462 4.79 41.78 -6.43
C THR A 462 5.55 40.64 -7.13
N HIS A 463 6.47 40.96 -8.04
CA HIS A 463 7.27 39.94 -8.72
C HIS A 463 7.99 39.01 -7.74
N ALA A 464 8.56 39.52 -6.63
CA ALA A 464 9.28 38.68 -5.67
C ALA A 464 8.37 37.68 -4.91
N GLN A 465 7.10 38.03 -4.69
CA GLN A 465 6.13 37.14 -4.02
C GLN A 465 5.52 36.11 -4.99
N ALA A 466 5.60 36.36 -6.30
CA ALA A 466 5.10 35.46 -7.32
C ALA A 466 6.05 34.28 -7.63
N TYR A 467 7.33 34.36 -7.26
CA TYR A 467 8.33 33.34 -7.52
C TYR A 467 8.86 32.73 -6.20
N PRO A 468 8.14 31.75 -5.63
CA PRO A 468 8.60 31.08 -4.42
C PRO A 468 9.90 30.30 -4.68
N ARG A 469 10.73 30.18 -3.65
CA ARG A 469 12.01 29.45 -3.71
C ARG A 469 11.86 28.09 -3.04
N MET A 470 12.59 27.09 -3.55
CA MET A 470 12.66 25.78 -2.89
C MET A 470 13.06 25.93 -1.41
N ALA A 471 12.30 25.29 -0.54
CA ALA A 471 12.66 25.18 0.86
C ALA A 471 13.85 24.21 1.01
N PRO A 472 14.77 24.46 1.96
CA PRO A 472 15.82 23.49 2.25
C PRO A 472 15.21 22.21 2.84
N ASN A 473 15.72 21.05 2.41
CA ASN A 473 15.28 19.77 2.99
C ASN A 473 15.61 19.73 4.49
N VAL A 474 14.63 19.33 5.30
CA VAL A 474 14.85 19.10 6.72
C VAL A 474 15.65 17.80 6.90
N THR A 475 16.88 17.93 7.40
CA THR A 475 17.73 16.79 7.73
C THR A 475 17.70 16.50 9.22
N ARG A 476 17.95 15.24 9.60
CA ARG A 476 18.06 14.87 11.02
C ARG A 476 19.24 15.56 11.67
N SER A 477 19.09 15.93 12.94
CA SER A 477 20.21 16.35 13.76
C SER A 477 21.13 15.16 14.08
N SER A 478 22.44 15.37 13.99
CA SER A 478 23.43 14.32 14.27
C SER A 478 23.30 13.82 15.73
N THR A 479 23.27 12.50 15.90
CA THR A 479 23.20 11.85 17.22
C THR A 479 24.58 11.76 17.87
N PRO A 480 24.71 11.40 19.16
CA PRO A 480 26.01 11.12 19.77
C PRO A 480 26.83 10.06 18.99
N VAL A 481 26.16 9.05 18.43
CA VAL A 481 26.80 7.99 17.63
C VAL A 481 27.27 8.55 16.28
N GLY A 482 26.44 9.34 15.61
CA GLY A 482 26.81 10.04 14.37
C GLY A 482 28.03 10.93 14.57
N ARG A 483 28.01 11.77 15.61
CA ARG A 483 29.14 12.64 15.96
C ARG A 483 30.43 11.87 16.27
N ALA A 484 30.32 10.71 16.90
CA ALA A 484 31.48 9.85 17.16
C ALA A 484 32.08 9.29 15.86
N LEU A 485 31.25 8.88 14.89
CA LEU A 485 31.73 8.44 13.57
C LEU A 485 32.35 9.59 12.77
N ASP A 486 31.71 10.76 12.79
CA ASP A 486 32.23 11.95 12.13
C ASP A 486 33.60 12.35 12.73
N ALA A 487 33.78 12.22 14.06
CA ALA A 487 35.06 12.43 14.74
C ALA A 487 36.15 11.42 14.34
N MET A 488 35.78 10.24 13.87
CA MET A 488 36.70 9.24 13.30
C MET A 488 37.00 9.47 11.81
N ALA A 489 36.59 10.62 11.25
CA ALA A 489 36.69 10.94 9.82
C ALA A 489 35.97 9.93 8.90
N VAL A 490 34.90 9.30 9.41
CA VAL A 490 33.99 8.44 8.64
C VAL A 490 32.61 9.10 8.64
N PRO A 491 32.30 9.98 7.67
CA PRO A 491 31.05 10.74 7.70
C PRO A 491 29.84 9.81 7.72
N ALA A 492 28.99 9.97 8.73
CA ALA A 492 27.83 9.09 8.93
C ALA A 492 26.87 9.12 7.72
N ALA A 493 26.73 10.27 7.06
CA ALA A 493 25.94 10.44 5.84
C ALA A 493 26.50 9.60 4.67
N THR A 494 27.83 9.57 4.52
CA THR A 494 28.51 8.78 3.49
C THR A 494 28.29 7.28 3.71
N VAL A 495 28.37 6.81 4.96
CA VAL A 495 28.10 5.41 5.31
C VAL A 495 26.68 5.01 4.90
N ASN A 496 25.68 5.81 5.31
CA ASN A 496 24.28 5.53 4.98
C ASN A 496 24.04 5.53 3.45
N GLY A 497 24.59 6.52 2.73
CA GLY A 497 24.46 6.61 1.27
C GLY A 497 25.12 5.46 0.51
N ILE A 498 26.29 4.99 0.96
CA ILE A 498 26.97 3.82 0.39
C ILE A 498 26.09 2.57 0.54
N PHE A 499 25.55 2.32 1.73
CA PHE A 499 24.67 1.17 1.95
C PHE A 499 23.42 1.21 1.06
N GLN A 500 22.74 2.36 0.98
CA GLN A 500 21.57 2.52 0.11
C GLN A 500 21.90 2.21 -1.36
N SER A 501 23.01 2.74 -1.87
CA SER A 501 23.46 2.53 -3.26
C SER A 501 23.84 1.08 -3.54
N ILE A 502 24.62 0.44 -2.64
CA ILE A 502 25.05 -0.95 -2.78
C ILE A 502 23.83 -1.88 -2.82
N PHE A 503 22.92 -1.73 -1.86
CA PHE A 503 21.78 -2.63 -1.75
C PHE A 503 20.79 -2.47 -2.91
N GLY A 504 20.52 -1.24 -3.34
CA GLY A 504 19.68 -0.98 -4.51
C GLY A 504 20.22 -1.66 -5.77
N LYS A 505 21.52 -1.49 -6.06
CA LYS A 505 22.17 -2.13 -7.22
C LYS A 505 22.25 -3.65 -7.08
N ALA A 506 22.49 -4.16 -5.88
CA ALA A 506 22.58 -5.60 -5.62
C ALA A 506 21.25 -6.32 -5.90
N ILE A 507 20.11 -5.72 -5.54
CA ILE A 507 18.78 -6.28 -5.82
C ILE A 507 18.49 -6.30 -7.32
N GLN A 508 18.78 -5.21 -8.03
CA GLN A 508 18.56 -5.15 -9.47
C GLN A 508 19.47 -6.16 -10.21
N LEU A 509 20.73 -6.31 -9.80
CA LEU A 509 21.62 -7.35 -10.35
C LEU A 509 21.12 -8.76 -10.04
N ALA A 510 20.65 -9.01 -8.80
CA ALA A 510 20.07 -10.28 -8.41
C ALA A 510 18.81 -10.60 -9.22
N LEU A 511 17.95 -9.61 -9.50
CA LEU A 511 16.78 -9.79 -10.36
C LEU A 511 17.19 -10.24 -11.77
N LEU A 512 18.12 -9.52 -12.41
CA LEU A 512 18.56 -9.83 -13.78
C LEU A 512 19.23 -11.20 -13.87
N LEU A 513 20.16 -11.49 -12.96
CA LEU A 513 20.85 -12.79 -12.90
C LEU A 513 19.86 -13.93 -12.60
N GLY A 514 18.95 -13.70 -11.66
CA GLY A 514 17.88 -14.63 -11.31
C GLY A 514 17.01 -14.94 -12.52
N LEU A 515 16.58 -13.92 -13.26
CA LEU A 515 15.73 -14.07 -14.45
C LEU A 515 16.46 -14.90 -15.52
N LEU A 516 17.73 -14.61 -15.79
CA LEU A 516 18.54 -15.39 -16.73
C LEU A 516 18.67 -16.86 -16.32
N ILE A 517 18.83 -17.16 -15.03
CA ILE A 517 18.91 -18.53 -14.53
C ILE A 517 17.57 -19.25 -14.64
N VAL A 518 16.48 -18.59 -14.26
CA VAL A 518 15.12 -19.13 -14.31
C VAL A 518 14.71 -19.44 -15.75
N LEU A 519 14.98 -18.53 -16.70
CA LEU A 519 14.63 -18.74 -18.12
C LEU A 519 15.50 -19.80 -18.81
N LYS A 520 16.70 -20.10 -18.29
CA LYS A 520 17.57 -21.17 -18.80
C LYS A 520 17.27 -22.54 -18.19
N ASP A 521 16.47 -22.61 -17.12
CA ASP A 521 16.12 -23.87 -16.49
C ASP A 521 15.14 -24.64 -17.37
N ARG A 522 15.61 -25.66 -18.11
CA ARG A 522 14.77 -26.50 -18.98
C ARG A 522 14.00 -27.58 -18.18
N GLY A 523 13.62 -27.28 -16.94
CA GLY A 523 13.02 -28.25 -16.01
C GLY A 523 13.99 -29.28 -15.44
N THR A 524 15.29 -29.21 -15.78
CA THR A 524 16.31 -30.16 -15.29
C THR A 524 16.58 -30.02 -13.80
N ARG A 525 16.35 -28.83 -13.22
CA ARG A 525 16.41 -28.63 -11.76
C ARG A 525 15.07 -28.83 -11.06
N GLY A 526 13.96 -28.86 -11.82
CA GLY A 526 12.60 -28.96 -11.28
C GLY A 526 12.18 -27.79 -10.39
N TRP A 527 12.91 -26.66 -10.42
CA TRP A 527 12.66 -25.52 -9.52
C TRP A 527 11.51 -24.65 -9.98
N PHE A 528 11.30 -24.54 -11.29
CA PHE A 528 10.26 -23.70 -11.88
C PHE A 528 9.51 -24.45 -12.96
N THR A 529 8.18 -24.32 -12.95
CA THR A 529 7.36 -24.74 -14.09
C THR A 529 7.56 -23.76 -15.24
N ILE A 530 7.43 -24.25 -16.48
CA ILE A 530 7.53 -23.40 -17.67
C ILE A 530 6.46 -22.29 -17.64
N GLU A 531 5.29 -22.58 -17.06
CA GLU A 531 4.25 -21.58 -16.81
C GLU A 531 4.76 -20.42 -15.93
N TYR A 532 5.47 -20.73 -14.84
CA TYR A 532 6.02 -19.71 -13.96
C TYR A 532 7.13 -18.89 -14.63
N GLN A 533 7.96 -19.53 -15.47
CA GLN A 533 9.00 -18.84 -16.25
C GLN A 533 8.39 -17.83 -17.22
N VAL A 534 7.37 -18.24 -17.97
CA VAL A 534 6.63 -17.37 -18.90
C VAL A 534 5.98 -16.21 -18.15
N LEU A 535 5.35 -16.48 -17.01
CA LEU A 535 4.76 -15.45 -16.17
C LEU A 535 5.82 -14.48 -15.60
N SER A 536 6.99 -14.98 -15.20
CA SER A 536 8.10 -14.16 -14.72
C SER A 536 8.60 -13.22 -15.82
N LEU A 537 8.72 -13.72 -17.06
CA LEU A 537 9.09 -12.91 -18.22
C LEU A 537 8.01 -11.86 -18.52
N ALA A 538 6.73 -12.26 -18.54
CA ALA A 538 5.62 -11.34 -18.77
C ALA A 538 5.59 -10.20 -17.73
N THR A 539 5.79 -10.54 -16.46
CA THR A 539 5.83 -9.58 -15.34
C THR A 539 7.02 -8.63 -15.48
N PHE A 540 8.20 -9.15 -15.84
CA PHE A 540 9.38 -8.31 -16.07
C PHE A 540 9.19 -7.34 -17.24
N VAL A 541 8.61 -7.80 -18.35
CA VAL A 541 8.32 -6.93 -19.51
C VAL A 541 7.26 -5.88 -19.15
N ALA A 542 6.19 -6.26 -18.43
CA ALA A 542 5.18 -5.31 -17.97
C ALA A 542 5.79 -4.22 -17.05
N LEU A 543 6.69 -4.60 -16.13
CA LEU A 543 7.43 -3.67 -15.29
C LEU A 543 8.34 -2.73 -16.13
N ALA A 544 9.04 -3.27 -17.12
CA ALA A 544 9.89 -2.48 -18.01
C ALA A 544 9.05 -1.48 -18.83
N LEU A 545 7.88 -1.89 -19.32
CA LEU A 545 6.94 -1.00 -20.01
C LEU A 545 6.42 0.10 -19.08
N ALA A 546 6.02 -0.23 -17.86
CA ALA A 546 5.57 0.76 -16.87
C ALA A 546 6.67 1.76 -16.47
N THR A 547 7.95 1.39 -16.67
CA THR A 547 9.12 2.25 -16.42
C THR A 547 9.40 3.18 -17.61
N VAL A 548 9.27 2.68 -18.83
CA VAL A 548 9.69 3.39 -20.06
C VAL A 548 8.58 4.25 -20.65
N VAL A 549 7.31 3.86 -20.50
CA VAL A 549 6.17 4.60 -21.07
C VAL A 549 5.86 5.82 -20.18
N PRO A 550 6.00 7.06 -20.70
CA PRO A 550 5.62 8.27 -19.97
C PRO A 550 4.13 8.24 -19.59
N GLY A 551 3.76 8.83 -18.44
CA GLY A 551 2.39 8.78 -17.90
C GLY A 551 2.12 7.55 -17.02
N LEU A 552 2.41 6.34 -17.49
CA LEU A 552 2.19 5.11 -16.70
C LEU A 552 3.03 5.07 -15.40
N SER A 553 4.27 5.57 -15.47
CA SER A 553 5.16 5.65 -14.29
C SER A 553 4.68 6.65 -13.24
N VAL A 554 3.94 7.68 -13.66
CA VAL A 554 3.42 8.77 -12.82
C VAL A 554 2.07 8.38 -12.21
N GLU A 555 1.12 7.93 -13.03
CA GLU A 555 -0.25 7.64 -12.57
C GLU A 555 -0.34 6.41 -11.66
N TYR A 556 0.43 5.35 -11.96
CA TYR A 556 0.47 4.16 -11.11
C TYR A 556 1.53 4.26 -10.01
N GLY A 557 2.60 5.01 -10.25
CA GLY A 557 3.78 5.05 -9.38
C GLY A 557 4.72 3.87 -9.63
N ILE A 558 5.96 4.16 -10.01
CA ILE A 558 6.94 3.13 -10.36
C ILE A 558 7.30 2.19 -9.20
N TYR A 559 7.41 2.72 -7.98
CA TYR A 559 7.70 1.89 -6.82
C TYR A 559 6.52 0.95 -6.48
N ARG A 560 5.27 1.37 -6.74
CA ARG A 560 4.09 0.49 -6.62
C ARG A 560 4.13 -0.61 -7.67
N ALA A 561 4.50 -0.30 -8.93
CA ALA A 561 4.68 -1.30 -9.99
C ALA A 561 5.77 -2.31 -9.63
N PHE A 562 6.90 -1.84 -9.11
CA PHE A 562 7.99 -2.70 -8.66
C PHE A 562 7.57 -3.61 -7.51
N GLN A 563 6.90 -3.08 -6.48
CA GLN A 563 6.38 -3.84 -5.36
C GLN A 563 5.41 -4.95 -5.82
N GLN A 564 4.51 -4.63 -6.75
CA GLN A 564 3.61 -5.63 -7.32
C GLN A 564 4.37 -6.70 -8.11
N ALA A 565 5.35 -6.29 -8.91
CA ALA A 565 6.16 -7.22 -9.71
C ALA A 565 6.95 -8.20 -8.84
N LEU A 566 7.38 -7.78 -7.64
CA LEU A 566 8.03 -8.67 -6.66
C LEU A 566 7.15 -9.86 -6.24
N PHE A 567 5.83 -9.85 -6.47
CA PHE A 567 5.00 -10.99 -6.10
C PHE A 567 5.32 -12.25 -6.94
N VAL A 568 5.74 -12.04 -8.18
CA VAL A 568 6.25 -13.09 -9.09
C VAL A 568 7.78 -13.09 -9.11
N LEU A 569 8.40 -11.92 -9.00
CA LEU A 569 9.85 -11.78 -9.17
C LEU A 569 10.64 -11.98 -7.87
N ALA A 570 10.04 -12.02 -6.69
CA ALA A 570 10.77 -12.27 -5.44
C ALA A 570 11.47 -13.64 -5.41
N PRO A 571 10.84 -14.75 -5.86
CA PRO A 571 11.55 -16.02 -6.06
C PRO A 571 12.70 -15.91 -7.07
N VAL A 572 12.54 -15.08 -8.11
CA VAL A 572 13.58 -14.84 -9.13
C VAL A 572 14.77 -14.10 -8.50
N VAL A 573 14.52 -13.03 -7.73
CA VAL A 573 15.53 -12.31 -6.95
C VAL A 573 16.24 -13.27 -5.98
N ALA A 574 15.49 -14.14 -5.30
CA ALA A 574 16.05 -15.15 -4.41
C ALA A 574 17.02 -16.11 -5.13
N VAL A 575 16.70 -16.55 -6.35
CA VAL A 575 17.62 -17.34 -7.19
C VAL A 575 18.88 -16.55 -7.51
N GLY A 576 18.75 -15.27 -7.87
CA GLY A 576 19.89 -14.39 -8.13
C GLY A 576 20.79 -14.23 -6.92
N CYS A 577 20.23 -13.91 -5.76
CA CYS A 577 20.97 -13.84 -4.50
C CYS A 577 21.67 -15.17 -4.19
N TRP A 578 20.96 -16.30 -4.33
CA TRP A 578 21.57 -17.61 -4.16
C TRP A 578 22.74 -17.84 -5.13
N ALA A 579 22.60 -17.46 -6.40
CA ALA A 579 23.64 -17.64 -7.40
C ALA A 579 24.91 -16.83 -7.09
N ILE A 580 24.75 -15.63 -6.52
CA ILE A 580 25.84 -14.77 -6.06
C ILE A 580 26.54 -15.41 -4.85
N PHE A 581 25.77 -15.83 -3.84
CA PHE A 581 26.33 -16.23 -2.54
C PHE A 581 26.69 -17.72 -2.41
N ARG A 582 26.19 -18.60 -3.28
CA ARG A 582 26.42 -20.07 -3.16
C ARG A 582 27.88 -20.49 -3.18
N ARG A 583 28.77 -19.68 -3.77
CA ARG A 583 30.21 -19.98 -3.90
C ARG A 583 31.01 -19.70 -2.63
N LEU A 584 30.40 -19.04 -1.64
CA LEU A 584 31.10 -18.51 -0.46
C LEU A 584 31.17 -19.49 0.73
N GLY A 585 30.61 -20.69 0.60
CA GLY A 585 30.64 -21.72 1.65
C GLY A 585 29.85 -21.36 2.92
N PRO A 586 29.77 -22.27 3.91
CA PRO A 586 29.00 -22.06 5.15
C PRO A 586 29.63 -21.02 6.10
N ALA A 587 30.94 -20.80 6.03
CA ALA A 587 31.68 -19.85 6.88
C ALA A 587 31.23 -18.40 6.68
N VAL A 588 30.63 -18.07 5.52
CA VAL A 588 30.17 -16.72 5.17
C VAL A 588 28.74 -16.44 5.66
N ARG A 589 28.05 -17.44 6.22
CA ARG A 589 26.67 -17.28 6.72
C ARG A 589 26.50 -16.16 7.76
N PRO A 590 27.39 -16.00 8.78
CA PRO A 590 27.30 -14.86 9.69
C PRO A 590 27.43 -13.52 8.98
N LEU A 591 28.31 -13.42 7.97
CA LEU A 591 28.47 -12.21 7.16
C LEU A 591 27.22 -11.91 6.33
N LEU A 592 26.56 -12.92 5.77
CA LEU A 592 25.28 -12.76 5.08
C LEU A 592 24.18 -12.27 6.03
N VAL A 593 24.16 -12.77 7.27
CA VAL A 593 23.24 -12.29 8.31
C VAL A 593 23.57 -10.86 8.72
N ALA A 594 24.84 -10.50 8.85
CA ALA A 594 25.26 -9.12 9.13
C ALA A 594 24.87 -8.17 7.99
N GLY A 595 25.13 -8.55 6.74
CA GLY A 595 24.71 -7.79 5.56
C GLY A 595 23.19 -7.66 5.45
N TYR A 596 22.46 -8.71 5.85
CA TYR A 596 21.01 -8.71 5.98
C TYR A 596 20.52 -7.68 7.04
N ILE A 597 21.11 -7.69 8.24
CA ILE A 597 20.73 -6.76 9.32
C ILE A 597 21.06 -5.32 8.89
N ALA A 598 22.20 -5.12 8.24
CA ALA A 598 22.58 -3.83 7.69
C ALA A 598 21.57 -3.35 6.64
N TYR A 599 21.19 -4.20 5.68
CA TYR A 599 20.18 -3.88 4.68
C TYR A 599 18.83 -3.52 5.30
N PHE A 600 18.33 -4.35 6.22
CA PHE A 600 17.09 -4.08 6.93
C PHE A 600 17.17 -2.75 7.67
N SER A 601 18.26 -2.49 8.40
CA SER A 601 18.43 -1.27 9.21
C SER A 601 18.53 -0.01 8.33
N THR A 602 19.19 -0.10 7.17
CA THR A 602 19.27 1.00 6.21
C THR A 602 17.91 1.30 5.59
N MET A 603 17.19 0.27 5.13
CA MET A 603 15.92 0.48 4.41
C MET A 603 14.76 0.88 5.32
N THR A 604 14.74 0.42 6.56
CA THR A 604 13.73 0.81 7.55
C THR A 604 14.03 2.14 8.27
N GLY A 605 15.15 2.79 7.92
CA GLY A 605 15.57 4.06 8.52
C GLY A 605 16.22 3.96 9.90
N VAL A 606 16.28 2.77 10.51
CA VAL A 606 16.96 2.54 11.80
C VAL A 606 18.40 3.04 11.78
N LEU A 607 19.15 2.75 10.71
CA LEU A 607 20.53 3.23 10.58
C LEU A 607 20.57 4.77 10.51
N GLY A 608 19.70 5.38 9.69
CA GLY A 608 19.61 6.84 9.59
C GLY A 608 19.23 7.51 10.91
N ALA A 609 18.24 6.98 11.62
CA ALA A 609 17.80 7.49 12.91
C ALA A 609 18.86 7.34 14.01
N THR A 610 19.53 6.18 14.08
CA THR A 610 20.61 5.94 15.06
C THR A 610 21.84 6.80 14.81
N LEU A 611 22.13 7.14 13.56
CA LEU A 611 23.25 8.01 13.18
C LEU A 611 22.86 9.50 13.20
N GLY A 612 21.58 9.84 13.08
CA GLY A 612 21.13 11.22 12.92
C GLY A 612 21.43 11.76 11.52
N VAL A 613 21.23 10.93 10.49
CA VAL A 613 21.48 11.26 9.09
C VAL A 613 20.33 10.81 8.18
N GLY A 614 20.35 11.29 6.94
CA GLY A 614 19.30 11.01 5.96
C GLY A 614 18.00 11.76 6.23
N LEU A 615 17.02 11.53 5.35
CA LEU A 615 15.71 12.18 5.45
C LEU A 615 14.89 11.55 6.59
N PRO A 616 14.23 12.38 7.42
CA PRO A 616 13.25 11.93 8.41
C PRO A 616 12.20 10.99 7.81
N GLN A 617 11.82 9.95 8.55
CA GLN A 617 10.78 9.01 8.15
C GLN A 617 9.70 9.04 9.21
N ILE A 618 8.44 9.14 8.81
CA ILE A 618 7.34 9.43 9.74
C ILE A 618 7.18 8.39 10.86
N HIS A 619 7.52 7.12 10.62
CA HIS A 619 7.50 6.07 11.65
C HIS A 619 8.64 6.18 12.69
N LEU A 620 9.59 7.10 12.49
CA LEU A 620 10.72 7.37 13.38
C LEU A 620 10.85 8.84 13.77
N ASP A 621 10.11 9.78 13.17
CA ASP A 621 10.32 11.21 13.38
C ASP A 621 9.01 12.01 13.34
N ASN A 622 9.01 13.16 14.03
CA ASN A 622 7.96 14.19 14.00
C ASN A 622 8.39 15.40 13.14
N THR A 623 9.24 15.18 12.14
CA THR A 623 9.79 16.24 11.29
C THR A 623 9.97 15.73 9.86
N GLY A 624 10.28 16.65 8.94
CA GLY A 624 10.58 16.37 7.55
C GLY A 624 9.34 16.25 6.66
N ASP A 625 9.59 16.21 5.35
CA ASP A 625 8.56 16.43 4.33
C ASP A 625 7.35 15.52 4.50
N TYR A 626 7.54 14.23 4.79
CA TYR A 626 6.42 13.29 4.97
C TYR A 626 5.56 13.62 6.20
N PHE A 627 6.17 14.10 7.30
CA PHE A 627 5.43 14.49 8.49
C PHE A 627 4.61 15.74 8.22
N THR A 628 5.26 16.82 7.75
CA THR A 628 4.63 18.08 7.35
C THR A 628 3.46 17.85 6.39
N THR A 629 3.70 17.06 5.33
CA THR A 629 2.71 16.88 4.26
C THR A 629 1.46 16.13 4.71
N TYR A 630 1.58 15.14 5.61
CA TYR A 630 0.51 14.15 5.83
C TYR A 630 0.03 13.99 7.28
N TYR A 631 0.76 14.50 8.26
CA TYR A 631 0.39 14.38 9.66
C TYR A 631 -0.68 15.42 10.01
N GLY A 632 -1.91 14.97 10.28
CA GLY A 632 -2.98 15.85 10.76
C GLY A 632 -2.90 16.08 12.26
N THR A 633 -2.99 17.33 12.69
CA THR A 633 -2.97 17.77 14.09
C THR A 633 -4.37 17.99 14.65
N ASP A 634 -4.50 18.14 15.97
CA ASP A 634 -5.77 18.53 16.58
C ASP A 634 -6.14 19.98 16.27
N GLN A 635 -5.13 20.84 16.08
CA GLN A 635 -5.31 22.21 15.62
C GLN A 635 -5.97 22.24 14.24
N ASP A 636 -5.44 21.45 13.27
CA ASP A 636 -6.03 21.32 11.93
C ASP A 636 -7.51 20.92 12.04
N ALA A 637 -7.82 19.93 12.88
CA ALA A 637 -9.17 19.40 13.05
C ALA A 637 -10.13 20.43 13.68
N VAL A 638 -9.69 21.19 14.68
CA VAL A 638 -10.51 22.23 15.33
C VAL A 638 -10.75 23.39 14.37
N ALA A 639 -9.72 23.87 13.67
CA ALA A 639 -9.82 24.94 12.69
C ALA A 639 -10.74 24.56 11.52
N ALA A 640 -10.61 23.33 11.01
CA ALA A 640 -11.47 22.80 9.97
C ALA A 640 -12.94 22.72 10.42
N ARG A 641 -13.22 22.17 11.62
CA ARG A 641 -14.59 22.10 12.14
C ARG A 641 -15.20 23.49 12.34
N TRP A 642 -14.41 24.45 12.84
CA TRP A 642 -14.85 25.83 12.95
C TRP A 642 -15.20 26.42 11.58
N THR A 643 -14.36 26.15 10.57
CA THR A 643 -14.55 26.60 9.19
C THR A 643 -15.82 25.98 8.57
N ALA A 644 -16.04 24.67 8.73
CA ALA A 644 -17.25 24.01 8.27
C ALA A 644 -18.53 24.60 8.90
N ALA A 645 -18.47 25.00 10.17
CA ALA A 645 -19.60 25.63 10.86
C ALA A 645 -19.95 27.03 10.31
N GLN A 646 -19.08 27.64 9.49
CA GLN A 646 -19.38 28.87 8.76
C GLN A 646 -20.08 28.62 7.41
N TYR A 647 -20.36 27.36 7.08
CA TYR A 647 -21.00 26.92 5.84
C TYR A 647 -20.36 27.46 4.54
N PRO A 648 -19.03 27.40 4.37
CA PRO A 648 -18.39 27.78 3.13
C PRO A 648 -18.72 26.76 2.03
N SER A 649 -19.07 27.25 0.83
CA SER A 649 -19.18 26.38 -0.35
C SER A 649 -17.80 25.92 -0.84
N THR A 650 -16.79 26.79 -0.71
CA THR A 650 -15.43 26.55 -1.19
C THR A 650 -14.42 27.18 -0.25
N VAL A 651 -13.33 26.47 0.01
CA VAL A 651 -12.19 26.94 0.81
C VAL A 651 -10.91 26.73 0.01
N VAL A 652 -10.13 27.80 -0.14
CA VAL A 652 -8.81 27.77 -0.78
C VAL A 652 -7.80 27.33 0.26
N VAL A 653 -7.02 26.30 -0.07
CA VAL A 653 -6.10 25.63 0.85
C VAL A 653 -4.89 25.09 0.07
N GLY A 654 -3.77 24.83 0.74
CA GLY A 654 -2.61 24.20 0.11
C GLY A 654 -2.99 22.81 -0.39
N GLU A 655 -2.35 22.32 -1.46
CA GLU A 655 -2.75 21.07 -2.10
C GLU A 655 -2.74 19.86 -1.14
N TYR A 656 -1.65 19.72 -0.38
CA TYR A 656 -1.50 18.62 0.57
C TYR A 656 -2.22 18.86 1.90
N ALA A 657 -2.30 20.13 2.35
CA ALA A 657 -3.17 20.52 3.45
C ALA A 657 -4.65 20.18 3.15
N GLY A 658 -5.14 20.50 1.95
CA GLY A 658 -6.47 20.14 1.49
C GLY A 658 -6.69 18.63 1.38
N SER A 659 -5.63 17.84 1.23
CA SER A 659 -5.73 16.37 1.30
C SER A 659 -5.97 15.90 2.72
N ARG A 660 -5.21 16.37 3.72
CA ARG A 660 -5.43 16.00 5.13
C ARG A 660 -6.73 16.57 5.72
N LEU A 661 -7.14 17.77 5.31
CA LEU A 661 -8.36 18.44 5.80
C LEU A 661 -9.66 17.87 5.22
N MET A 662 -9.57 17.09 4.14
CA MET A 662 -10.74 16.46 3.49
C MET A 662 -11.58 15.64 4.48
N GLN A 663 -10.95 14.97 5.44
CA GLN A 663 -11.65 14.19 6.47
C GLN A 663 -12.41 15.06 7.50
N PHE A 664 -12.06 16.33 7.61
CA PHE A 664 -12.65 17.28 8.58
C PHE A 664 -13.66 18.25 7.95
N LEU A 665 -13.63 18.38 6.62
CA LEU A 665 -14.48 19.28 5.84
C LEU A 665 -15.36 18.51 4.84
N PRO A 666 -16.17 17.52 5.26
CA PRO A 666 -17.03 16.78 4.34
C PRO A 666 -18.04 17.73 3.69
N GLY A 667 -18.17 17.64 2.36
CA GLY A 667 -19.12 18.45 1.58
C GLY A 667 -18.66 19.87 1.23
N VAL A 668 -17.48 20.31 1.71
CA VAL A 668 -16.87 21.59 1.29
C VAL A 668 -15.95 21.34 0.11
N THR A 669 -16.05 22.15 -0.95
CA THR A 669 -15.09 22.08 -2.06
C THR A 669 -13.75 22.68 -1.61
N LEU A 670 -12.69 21.86 -1.60
CA LEU A 670 -11.34 22.32 -1.28
C LEU A 670 -10.61 22.69 -2.57
N ASP A 671 -10.39 23.98 -2.75
CA ASP A 671 -9.61 24.51 -3.87
C ASP A 671 -8.12 24.47 -3.52
N ARG A 672 -7.42 23.55 -4.18
CA ARG A 672 -6.03 23.20 -3.90
C ARG A 672 -5.02 23.96 -4.75
N ASP A 673 -5.49 24.58 -5.83
CA ASP A 673 -4.62 25.17 -6.85
C ASP A 673 -4.47 26.68 -6.63
N ARG A 674 -5.51 27.34 -6.10
CA ARG A 674 -5.54 28.80 -5.94
C ARG A 674 -4.83 29.31 -4.69
N LEU A 675 -4.23 28.46 -3.85
CA LEU A 675 -3.37 28.95 -2.77
C LEU A 675 -1.98 29.38 -3.27
N TYR A 676 -1.55 28.93 -4.45
CA TYR A 676 -0.27 29.35 -5.02
C TYR A 676 -0.17 30.89 -5.07
N PRO A 677 0.94 31.54 -4.68
CA PRO A 677 1.00 32.99 -4.48
C PRO A 677 0.48 33.82 -5.66
N GLY A 678 0.74 33.40 -6.90
CA GLY A 678 0.26 34.08 -8.10
C GLY A 678 -1.26 33.99 -8.35
N ARG A 679 -1.99 33.13 -7.63
CA ARG A 679 -3.39 32.73 -7.88
C ARG A 679 -4.33 32.94 -6.70
N VAL A 680 -3.85 33.58 -5.63
CA VAL A 680 -4.65 33.78 -4.42
C VAL A 680 -5.84 34.73 -4.72
N PRO A 681 -7.09 34.31 -4.47
CA PRO A 681 -8.26 35.12 -4.80
C PRO A 681 -8.45 36.29 -3.81
N ARG A 682 -9.12 37.36 -4.28
CA ARG A 682 -9.49 38.52 -3.44
C ARG A 682 -10.60 38.22 -2.45
N THR A 683 -11.49 37.30 -2.80
CA THR A 683 -12.70 36.96 -2.03
C THR A 683 -12.75 35.46 -1.75
N GLY A 684 -13.66 35.04 -0.86
CA GLY A 684 -13.86 33.62 -0.51
C GLY A 684 -13.20 33.25 0.81
N TRP A 685 -13.03 31.96 1.10
CA TRP A 685 -12.37 31.50 2.32
C TRP A 685 -10.97 31.02 1.99
N ILE A 686 -9.97 31.44 2.76
CA ILE A 686 -8.60 30.92 2.68
C ILE A 686 -8.25 30.27 4.01
N PHE A 687 -7.75 29.04 3.95
CA PHE A 687 -7.24 28.29 5.09
C PHE A 687 -5.72 28.20 4.96
N LEU A 688 -5.00 28.84 5.88
CA LEU A 688 -3.55 28.66 6.06
C LEU A 688 -3.33 27.71 7.22
N ASP A 689 -2.61 26.65 6.93
CA ASP A 689 -2.38 25.56 7.84
C ASP A 689 -1.03 25.65 8.56
N SER A 690 -0.77 24.76 9.51
CA SER A 690 0.47 24.73 10.30
C SER A 690 1.76 24.71 9.49
N ASP A 691 1.76 24.19 8.26
CA ASP A 691 2.96 24.18 7.42
C ASP A 691 3.33 25.62 7.00
N ILE A 692 2.32 26.44 6.71
CA ILE A 692 2.49 27.84 6.33
C ILE A 692 2.69 28.71 7.57
N VAL A 693 1.87 28.52 8.60
CA VAL A 693 1.86 29.39 9.79
C VAL A 693 3.11 29.19 10.65
N ASP A 694 3.48 27.94 10.95
CA ASP A 694 4.59 27.62 11.85
C ASP A 694 5.94 27.51 11.12
N HIS A 695 5.92 27.00 9.87
CA HIS A 695 7.14 26.67 9.13
C HIS A 695 7.39 27.56 7.91
N GLY A 696 6.41 28.36 7.49
CA GLY A 696 6.54 29.26 6.34
C GLY A 696 6.70 28.54 5.00
N ILE A 697 6.22 27.29 4.89
CA ILE A 697 6.37 26.47 3.69
C ILE A 697 5.02 25.98 3.16
N SER A 698 4.98 25.69 1.86
CA SER A 698 3.87 25.01 1.22
C SER A 698 4.41 23.95 0.27
N VAL A 699 3.60 22.93 0.00
CA VAL A 699 3.94 21.81 -0.88
C VAL A 699 2.96 21.77 -2.03
N SER A 700 3.47 21.64 -3.25
CA SER A 700 2.64 21.44 -4.45
C SER A 700 3.21 20.32 -5.32
N SER A 701 2.33 19.63 -6.04
CA SER A 701 2.69 18.64 -7.05
C SER A 701 3.16 19.34 -8.32
N VAL A 702 4.31 18.93 -8.82
CA VAL A 702 4.93 19.47 -10.04
C VAL A 702 4.96 18.41 -11.14
N ALA A 703 5.38 18.82 -12.33
CA ALA A 703 5.52 17.94 -13.50
C ALA A 703 6.28 16.64 -13.13
N GLY A 704 5.73 15.50 -13.52
CA GLY A 704 6.31 14.16 -13.27
C GLY A 704 5.76 13.45 -12.04
N GLY A 705 4.75 14.03 -11.38
CA GLY A 705 4.17 13.49 -10.13
C GLY A 705 5.04 13.70 -8.90
N ASP A 706 6.05 14.54 -9.03
CA ASP A 706 6.96 14.87 -7.95
C ASP A 706 6.43 16.03 -7.10
N ARG A 707 7.04 16.26 -5.94
CA ARG A 707 6.63 17.32 -5.00
C ARG A 707 7.67 18.43 -4.96
N ALA A 708 7.21 19.66 -4.86
CA ALA A 708 8.05 20.82 -4.57
C ALA A 708 7.60 21.47 -3.26
N THR A 709 8.47 21.42 -2.26
CA THR A 709 8.33 22.20 -1.03
C THR A 709 9.00 23.56 -1.25
N TYR A 710 8.26 24.64 -1.04
CA TYR A 710 8.75 25.99 -1.27
C TYR A 710 8.35 26.93 -0.12
N VAL A 711 9.12 28.01 0.04
CA VAL A 711 8.82 29.04 1.03
C VAL A 711 7.57 29.81 0.60
N TYR A 712 6.54 29.81 1.42
CA TYR A 712 5.26 30.46 1.14
C TYR A 712 5.25 31.90 1.68
N PRO A 713 4.93 32.92 0.85
CA PRO A 713 4.85 34.30 1.29
C PRO A 713 3.52 34.58 2.02
N ALA A 714 3.36 34.08 3.25
CA ALA A 714 2.13 34.20 4.04
C ALA A 714 1.63 35.65 4.22
N GLU A 715 2.56 36.62 4.22
CA GLU A 715 2.24 38.06 4.28
C GLU A 715 1.35 38.53 3.11
N LEU A 716 1.37 37.84 1.97
CA LEU A 716 0.45 38.12 0.87
C LEU A 716 -1.01 38.02 1.31
N VAL A 717 -1.34 36.99 2.08
CA VAL A 717 -2.70 36.77 2.59
C VAL A 717 -2.97 37.69 3.78
N ARG A 718 -2.06 37.73 4.77
CA ARG A 718 -2.19 38.54 5.99
C ARG A 718 -2.40 40.03 5.73
N ALA A 719 -1.74 40.59 4.72
CA ALA A 719 -1.84 42.01 4.41
C ALA A 719 -3.10 42.40 3.63
N HIS A 720 -3.80 41.44 3.00
CA HIS A 720 -4.89 41.74 2.07
C HIS A 720 -6.23 41.08 2.42
N ARG A 721 -6.28 40.19 3.41
CA ARG A 721 -7.48 39.44 3.80
C ARG A 721 -7.73 39.59 5.30
N ASN A 722 -8.99 39.47 5.72
CA ASN A 722 -9.33 39.62 7.13
C ASN A 722 -9.17 38.27 7.83
N LEU A 723 -8.34 38.24 8.88
CA LEU A 723 -8.25 37.08 9.76
C LEU A 723 -9.55 36.94 10.55
N VAL A 724 -10.23 35.79 10.41
CA VAL A 724 -11.51 35.52 11.09
C VAL A 724 -11.40 34.40 12.13
N TYR A 725 -10.36 33.58 12.06
CA TYR A 725 -10.04 32.57 13.07
C TYR A 725 -8.53 32.33 13.13
N SER A 726 -8.02 32.12 14.33
CA SER A 726 -6.68 31.61 14.57
C SER A 726 -6.65 30.79 15.85
N ASN A 727 -5.91 29.68 15.84
CA ASN A 727 -5.65 28.86 17.03
C ASN A 727 -4.15 28.80 17.39
N GLY A 728 -3.32 29.65 16.76
CA GLY A 728 -1.86 29.67 16.91
C GLY A 728 -1.09 28.87 15.87
N SER A 729 -1.67 27.80 15.31
CA SER A 729 -1.05 26.96 14.26
C SER A 729 -1.80 27.00 12.93
N ASP A 730 -3.09 27.33 12.94
CA ASP A 730 -3.91 27.52 11.73
C ASP A 730 -4.55 28.91 11.75
N GLU A 731 -4.70 29.48 10.57
CA GLU A 731 -5.32 30.78 10.33
C GLU A 731 -6.36 30.67 9.21
N VAL A 732 -7.56 31.21 9.44
CA VAL A 732 -8.63 31.24 8.43
C VAL A 732 -8.96 32.69 8.11
N TYR A 733 -9.03 33.00 6.82
CA TYR A 733 -9.24 34.34 6.28
C TYR A 733 -10.50 34.46 5.44
N ARG A 734 -11.10 35.66 5.43
CA ARG A 734 -12.25 36.01 4.61
C ARG A 734 -12.12 37.37 3.93
#